data_AF-A0A8B5XKH6-F1
#
_entry.id   AF-A0A8B5XKH6-F1
#
_cell.length_a   1.000
_cell.length_b   1.000
_cell.length_c   1.000
_cell.angle_alpha   90.00
_cell.angle_beta   90.00
_cell.angle_gamma   90.00
#
_symmetry.space_group_name_H-M   'P 1'
#
loop_
_entity.id
_entity.type
_entity.pdbx_description
1 polymer ?
#
loop_
_entity_poly.entity_id
_entity_poly.type
_entity_poly.pdbx_seq_one_letter_code
_entity_poly.pdbx_strand_id
1 'polypeptide(L)'
;PPVSEKPEYTQPVGMVPDEAPKTEKPEYTEPVGTAGVDENGNLIEPPVSNIPEYTEPISTVSEVASEREESPSLHTDIRTETIPKTTIEESDPTKFIGDNSVKQIGEDGERQIVTSYEELHGKKISEPVETVTILKEMKPEILVKGTKEKPTVDLKTDNLSQVLENLDYYKDYTISTTMTYDVGKGAEVSTLEDRPLRLDLKKVELKDIANTSLVQVNESGVESDSNHLTSLPSDVTNYYLKVTSRENKVTRLAIDKIEEVIEEGKQLYKVTAKAPDLVQRDKDGKLRDTYTYYFEKPRATEDKVYYNFHDLAKDMQANPSGEFKLGADLNAVNVKPAGKAYVMVKFRGTLSSVENHQYTIHNLERPLFNEAEGATLKNFNLGNVNINMPWADKVAPIGNMFKNSTLENIKVVGSVTGNNDVTGAVNKLDEANMRNVAFIGKINSLGDKGWWSGGLVSESWRSNVDSSYIDADIKANNSKVGGLIAKIDHGVNPMDVKQRGRLTKSVVKGTMTLKNHGQSGGVIHDNYNWGWVENNVSMMKVNNGEIMYGSGSVDSGDPDFGFHYFKNNVYVRDVASGNVSYKRSKQIQGVDQAEADKRIATFNITADKYEITDPLVNTLNNLTTRDNEYKTTQDYKAEREQAYRNIEKLQPFYNKEWIVNQGNKLTDESNLVKKTVLSVTGMKAGQFVTDLSDIDKIMVHYADGTKEELTVTEELTVTAKTDSKVAQV
;
A
#
# COMPACT_ATOMS: atom_id res chain seq x y z
N PRO A 1 7.32 -23.53 -63.53
CA PRO A 1 5.95 -22.98 -63.39
C PRO A 1 4.95 -24.04 -62.91
N PRO A 2 3.98 -23.69 -62.05
CA PRO A 2 3.85 -22.48 -61.21
C PRO A 2 4.14 -22.82 -59.71
N VAL A 3 4.74 -22.02 -58.82
CA VAL A 3 4.61 -20.59 -58.43
C VAL A 3 3.22 -20.19 -57.93
N SER A 4 3.10 -20.06 -56.61
CA SER A 4 2.11 -19.25 -55.88
C SER A 4 2.68 -19.07 -54.46
N GLU A 5 3.48 -18.04 -54.23
CA GLU A 5 3.13 -16.70 -53.72
C GLU A 5 2.57 -16.68 -52.28
N LYS A 6 3.36 -16.03 -51.41
CA LYS A 6 2.98 -15.49 -50.09
C LYS A 6 1.66 -14.70 -50.18
N PRO A 7 0.96 -14.61 -49.05
CA PRO A 7 0.57 -13.30 -48.55
C PRO A 7 1.31 -13.01 -47.24
N GLU A 8 2.00 -11.87 -47.23
CA GLU A 8 2.31 -11.15 -46.00
C GLU A 8 1.01 -10.70 -45.35
N TYR A 9 0.85 -11.00 -44.05
CA TYR A 9 -0.17 -10.37 -43.23
C TYR A 9 0.54 -9.41 -42.27
N THR A 10 0.38 -8.13 -42.55
CA THR A 10 0.78 -7.00 -41.72
C THR A 10 -0.34 -6.66 -40.72
N GLN A 11 0.10 -6.15 -39.56
CA GLN A 11 -0.62 -5.43 -38.48
C GLN A 11 -1.34 -6.25 -37.38
N PRO A 12 -1.08 -5.94 -36.09
CA PRO A 12 -1.99 -6.24 -34.99
C PRO A 12 -3.02 -5.13 -34.78
N VAL A 13 -4.23 -5.59 -34.51
CA VAL A 13 -5.51 -4.90 -34.33
C VAL A 13 -5.47 -3.84 -33.21
N GLY A 14 -5.71 -2.58 -33.57
CA GLY A 14 -6.14 -1.54 -32.65
C GLY A 14 -7.66 -1.62 -32.45
N MET A 15 -8.11 -1.64 -31.20
CA MET A 15 -9.53 -1.45 -30.87
C MET A 15 -9.82 0.04 -30.67
N VAL A 16 -10.78 0.55 -31.45
CA VAL A 16 -11.40 1.86 -31.31
C VAL A 16 -12.83 1.66 -30.79
N PRO A 17 -13.35 2.50 -29.89
CA PRO A 17 -14.79 2.73 -29.77
C PRO A 17 -15.21 4.02 -30.48
N ASP A 18 -16.38 3.93 -31.12
CA ASP A 18 -17.10 4.90 -31.96
C ASP A 18 -17.32 6.32 -31.40
N GLU A 19 -17.54 7.24 -32.34
CA GLU A 19 -17.83 8.68 -32.21
C GLU A 19 -19.16 9.03 -31.51
N ALA A 20 -19.18 10.16 -30.78
CA ALA A 20 -20.15 11.28 -30.88
C ALA A 20 -19.86 12.37 -29.81
N PRO A 21 -20.40 13.61 -29.88
CA PRO A 21 -20.40 14.58 -30.97
C PRO A 21 -19.61 15.88 -30.61
N LYS A 22 -19.35 16.71 -31.63
CA LYS A 22 -18.70 18.02 -31.51
C LYS A 22 -19.45 18.98 -30.57
N THR A 23 -18.73 19.63 -29.65
CA THR A 23 -19.12 20.92 -29.07
C THR A 23 -17.88 21.82 -28.95
N GLU A 24 -18.04 23.07 -29.39
CA GLU A 24 -16.99 24.07 -29.53
C GLU A 24 -16.53 24.65 -28.18
N LYS A 25 -15.25 25.02 -28.15
CA LYS A 25 -14.55 25.82 -27.14
C LYS A 25 -15.25 27.19 -26.95
N PRO A 26 -15.07 27.86 -25.80
CA PRO A 26 -13.96 28.81 -25.78
C PRO A 26 -13.04 28.68 -24.57
N GLU A 27 -11.79 29.05 -24.83
CA GLU A 27 -10.73 29.36 -23.88
C GLU A 27 -11.14 30.51 -22.96
N TYR A 28 -10.70 30.50 -21.71
CA TYR A 28 -9.62 31.38 -21.24
C TYR A 28 -9.23 31.06 -19.79
N THR A 29 -8.01 31.46 -19.48
CA THR A 29 -7.07 31.12 -18.42
C THR A 29 -7.34 31.73 -17.03
N GLU A 30 -6.83 31.03 -16.01
CA GLU A 30 -6.52 31.43 -14.62
C GLU A 30 -5.67 32.73 -14.50
N PRO A 31 -5.29 33.29 -13.31
CA PRO A 31 -5.40 32.77 -11.93
C PRO A 31 -5.75 33.76 -10.78
N VAL A 32 -6.10 33.14 -9.64
CA VAL A 32 -5.75 33.39 -8.22
C VAL A 32 -5.56 34.83 -7.68
N GLY A 33 -6.32 35.15 -6.61
CA GLY A 33 -5.96 36.14 -5.59
C GLY A 33 -6.93 36.13 -4.41
N THR A 34 -6.51 35.66 -3.23
CA THR A 34 -7.31 35.68 -1.99
C THR A 34 -7.18 37.04 -1.30
N ALA A 35 -8.28 37.80 -1.20
CA ALA A 35 -8.44 38.91 -0.27
C ALA A 35 -9.58 38.57 0.72
N GLY A 36 -9.33 38.80 2.01
CA GLY A 36 -10.21 38.40 3.11
C GLY A 36 -11.54 39.16 3.16
N VAL A 37 -12.58 38.44 3.53
CA VAL A 37 -13.93 38.91 3.88
C VAL A 37 -14.04 39.02 5.40
N ASP A 38 -14.84 39.96 5.91
CA ASP A 38 -15.17 40.01 7.33
C ASP A 38 -16.25 38.98 7.72
N GLU A 39 -16.53 38.84 9.03
CA GLU A 39 -17.43 37.83 9.60
C GLU A 39 -18.91 37.96 9.19
N ASN A 40 -19.25 38.95 8.36
CA ASN A 40 -20.58 39.12 7.73
C ASN A 40 -20.53 39.12 6.19
N GLY A 41 -19.40 38.74 5.59
CA GLY A 41 -19.29 38.45 4.15
C GLY A 41 -19.17 39.66 3.22
N ASN A 42 -18.72 40.83 3.72
CA ASN A 42 -18.53 42.02 2.89
C ASN A 42 -17.05 42.37 2.68
N LEU A 43 -16.76 42.94 1.51
CA LEU A 43 -15.45 43.41 1.08
C LEU A 43 -15.13 44.76 1.72
N ILE A 44 -13.97 44.88 2.36
CA ILE A 44 -13.51 46.14 2.99
C ILE A 44 -12.69 46.94 1.97
N GLU A 45 -13.24 48.06 1.50
CA GLU A 45 -12.54 49.02 0.64
C GLU A 45 -11.75 50.06 1.47
N PRO A 46 -10.52 50.44 1.05
CA PRO A 46 -9.75 51.50 1.70
C PRO A 46 -10.23 52.91 1.27
N PRO A 47 -10.23 53.91 2.17
CA PRO A 47 -10.79 55.25 1.88
C PRO A 47 -9.86 56.17 1.06
N VAL A 48 -10.51 56.90 0.14
CA VAL A 48 -10.01 57.97 -0.74
C VAL A 48 -10.09 59.34 -0.03
N SER A 49 -9.12 60.24 -0.25
CA SER A 49 -9.25 61.66 0.09
C SER A 49 -8.87 62.55 -1.10
N ASN A 50 -9.74 63.52 -1.38
CA ASN A 50 -9.87 64.29 -2.62
C ASN A 50 -8.97 65.53 -2.65
N ILE A 51 -8.37 65.82 -3.81
CA ILE A 51 -7.79 67.11 -4.17
C ILE A 51 -8.69 67.73 -5.26
N PRO A 52 -9.25 68.95 -5.09
CA PRO A 52 -10.04 69.58 -6.14
C PRO A 52 -9.19 70.39 -7.13
N GLU A 53 -9.51 70.22 -8.42
CA GLU A 53 -9.02 70.98 -9.58
C GLU A 53 -9.52 72.45 -9.59
N TYR A 54 -8.71 73.36 -10.15
CA TYR A 54 -9.24 74.51 -10.89
C TYR A 54 -8.34 74.91 -12.07
N THR A 55 -9.03 75.33 -13.13
CA THR A 55 -8.68 75.46 -14.54
C THR A 55 -8.13 76.85 -14.95
N GLU A 56 -7.40 76.88 -16.07
CA GLU A 56 -7.04 78.01 -16.96
C GLU A 56 -8.19 79.03 -17.24
N PRO A 57 -8.00 80.30 -17.74
CA PRO A 57 -7.07 80.71 -18.82
C PRO A 57 -6.48 82.17 -18.78
N ILE A 58 -5.80 82.50 -19.88
CA ILE A 58 -4.87 83.61 -20.23
C ILE A 58 -5.54 84.99 -20.50
N SER A 59 -4.71 86.05 -20.39
CA SER A 59 -4.79 87.41 -21.00
C SER A 59 -5.45 88.48 -20.13
N THR A 60 -4.88 89.65 -19.81
CA THR A 60 -3.95 90.60 -20.46
C THR A 60 -3.29 91.44 -19.35
N VAL A 61 -2.14 92.10 -19.56
CA VAL A 61 -1.89 93.55 -19.25
C VAL A 61 -0.50 93.94 -19.80
N SER A 62 -0.48 95.07 -20.52
CA SER A 62 0.70 95.78 -21.04
C SER A 62 1.57 96.45 -19.96
N GLU A 63 2.87 96.48 -20.22
CA GLU A 63 3.85 97.57 -19.97
C GLU A 63 3.96 98.32 -18.62
N VAL A 64 5.24 98.44 -18.20
CA VAL A 64 5.91 99.42 -17.33
C VAL A 64 6.09 99.07 -15.83
N ALA A 65 7.35 99.24 -15.38
CA ALA A 65 7.96 98.79 -14.11
C ALA A 65 7.72 99.69 -12.88
N SER A 66 7.76 99.09 -11.67
CA SER A 66 8.20 99.68 -10.38
C SER A 66 8.24 98.62 -9.25
N GLU A 67 9.33 98.58 -8.46
CA GLU A 67 9.62 97.64 -7.35
C GLU A 67 8.73 97.81 -6.09
N ARG A 68 8.50 96.73 -5.31
CA ARG A 68 7.86 96.72 -3.96
C ARG A 68 8.43 95.60 -3.07
N GLU A 69 8.74 95.91 -1.80
CA GLU A 69 9.46 95.09 -0.78
C GLU A 69 8.70 93.83 -0.26
N GLU A 70 9.42 92.74 0.07
CA GLU A 70 8.92 91.45 0.60
C GLU A 70 8.88 91.36 2.15
N SER A 71 7.94 90.59 2.72
CA SER A 71 7.80 90.28 4.16
C SER A 71 8.44 88.91 4.52
N PRO A 72 8.76 88.61 5.80
CA PRO A 72 9.42 87.34 6.15
C PRO A 72 8.53 86.13 5.83
N SER A 73 9.13 85.07 5.30
CA SER A 73 8.48 83.80 5.00
C SER A 73 8.89 82.72 6.00
N LEU A 74 7.94 81.86 6.39
CA LEU A 74 8.24 80.69 7.21
C LEU A 74 8.80 79.59 6.31
N HIS A 75 10.04 79.18 6.58
CA HIS A 75 10.69 78.04 5.93
C HIS A 75 10.54 76.79 6.80
N THR A 76 10.30 75.64 6.15
CA THR A 76 10.23 74.34 6.81
C THR A 76 11.08 73.33 6.05
N ASP A 77 12.10 72.80 6.72
CA ASP A 77 12.89 71.68 6.22
C ASP A 77 12.36 70.39 6.81
N ILE A 78 12.10 69.39 5.97
CA ILE A 78 11.62 68.08 6.38
C ILE A 78 12.68 67.05 6.00
N ARG A 79 13.14 66.28 6.98
CA ARG A 79 13.95 65.08 6.73
C ARG A 79 13.38 63.86 7.43
N THR A 80 13.57 62.69 6.84
CA THR A 80 13.27 61.40 7.44
C THR A 80 14.55 60.70 7.88
N GLU A 81 14.47 60.02 9.02
CA GLU A 81 15.56 59.23 9.60
C GLU A 81 15.06 57.83 9.93
N THR A 82 15.90 56.83 9.68
CA THR A 82 15.61 55.41 9.97
C THR A 82 15.87 55.09 11.44
N ILE A 83 14.96 54.35 12.07
CA ILE A 83 15.15 53.76 13.40
C ILE A 83 15.62 52.31 13.19
N PRO A 84 16.89 51.98 13.47
CA PRO A 84 17.43 50.65 13.17
C PRO A 84 16.74 49.58 14.00
N LYS A 85 16.41 48.44 13.38
CA LYS A 85 15.87 47.27 14.05
C LYS A 85 16.82 46.73 15.11
N THR A 86 16.25 46.08 16.12
CA THR A 86 16.99 45.39 17.18
C THR A 86 16.81 43.88 17.05
N THR A 87 17.75 43.10 17.60
CA THR A 87 17.68 41.62 17.58
C THR A 87 17.49 41.08 18.99
N ILE A 88 16.51 40.19 19.17
CA ILE A 88 16.20 39.49 20.42
C ILE A 88 16.49 38.01 20.21
N GLU A 89 17.26 37.40 21.11
CA GLU A 89 17.57 35.97 21.07
C GLU A 89 16.68 35.19 22.04
N GLU A 90 16.00 34.16 21.54
CA GLU A 90 15.23 33.19 22.32
C GLU A 90 15.92 31.82 22.28
N SER A 91 15.81 31.03 23.35
CA SER A 91 16.36 29.66 23.38
C SER A 91 15.26 28.62 23.17
N ASP A 92 15.55 27.58 22.39
CA ASP A 92 14.65 26.47 22.11
C ASP A 92 15.33 25.12 22.43
N PRO A 93 14.94 24.46 23.54
CA PRO A 93 15.52 23.17 23.93
C PRO A 93 15.10 22.00 23.03
N THR A 94 14.19 22.21 22.07
CA THR A 94 13.80 21.19 21.09
C THR A 94 14.71 21.17 19.87
N LYS A 95 15.41 22.28 19.59
CA LYS A 95 16.33 22.44 18.45
C LYS A 95 17.78 22.17 18.85
N PHE A 96 18.56 21.62 17.92
CA PHE A 96 19.97 21.33 18.18
C PHE A 96 20.81 22.61 18.24
N ILE A 97 21.87 22.61 19.04
CA ILE A 97 22.86 23.69 19.08
C ILE A 97 23.37 23.94 17.65
N GLY A 98 23.24 25.19 17.19
CA GLY A 98 23.60 25.63 15.83
C GLY A 98 22.44 25.67 14.83
N ASP A 99 21.27 25.10 15.16
CA ASP A 99 20.05 25.15 14.34
C ASP A 99 19.19 26.37 14.71
N ASN A 100 19.65 27.56 14.29
CA ASN A 100 19.01 28.82 14.61
C ASN A 100 17.95 29.19 13.55
N SER A 101 16.82 29.74 13.97
CA SER A 101 15.75 30.18 13.06
C SER A 101 15.23 31.56 13.42
N VAL A 102 14.89 32.35 12.41
CA VAL A 102 14.22 33.65 12.62
C VAL A 102 12.73 33.41 12.83
N LYS A 103 12.22 33.66 14.04
CA LYS A 103 10.80 33.58 14.41
C LYS A 103 10.03 34.82 13.98
N GLN A 104 10.71 35.96 13.94
CA GLN A 104 10.15 37.22 13.44
C GLN A 104 11.24 37.99 12.69
N ILE A 105 10.95 38.37 11.45
CA ILE A 105 11.84 39.24 10.67
C ILE A 105 11.74 40.65 11.25
N GLY A 106 12.87 41.26 11.59
CA GLY A 106 12.89 42.63 12.08
C GLY A 106 12.77 43.64 10.95
N GLU A 107 12.08 44.75 11.21
CA GLU A 107 11.90 45.86 10.29
C GLU A 107 12.37 47.15 10.95
N ASP A 108 13.12 47.97 10.21
CA ASP A 108 13.47 49.31 10.64
C ASP A 108 12.21 50.18 10.74
N GLY A 109 12.19 51.05 11.74
CA GLY A 109 11.22 52.13 11.88
C GLY A 109 11.65 53.37 11.10
N GLU A 110 10.79 54.38 11.07
CA GLU A 110 11.06 55.65 10.38
C GLU A 110 10.47 56.80 11.19
N ARG A 111 11.26 57.86 11.38
CA ARG A 111 10.81 59.10 12.00
C ARG A 111 11.03 60.28 11.06
N GLN A 112 10.09 61.20 11.05
CA GLN A 112 10.21 62.48 10.38
C GLN A 112 10.64 63.54 11.39
N ILE A 113 11.57 64.39 10.97
CA ILE A 113 11.99 65.58 11.71
C ILE A 113 11.66 66.78 10.84
N VAL A 114 10.77 67.64 11.34
CA VAL A 114 10.40 68.90 10.71
C VAL A 114 11.07 70.04 11.46
N THR A 115 11.93 70.77 10.76
CA THR A 115 12.66 71.92 11.30
C THR A 115 12.08 73.19 10.69
N SER A 116 11.43 74.04 11.49
CA SER A 116 10.80 75.29 11.01
C SER A 116 11.53 76.53 11.52
N TYR A 117 11.63 77.56 10.67
CA TYR A 117 12.22 78.87 11.00
C TYR A 117 11.80 79.98 10.00
N GLU A 118 11.91 81.24 10.39
CA GLU A 118 11.53 82.40 9.54
C GLU A 118 12.74 82.95 8.78
N GLU A 119 12.55 83.33 7.51
CA GLU A 119 13.55 83.97 6.65
C GLU A 119 13.04 85.30 6.08
N LEU A 120 13.93 86.30 5.97
CA LEU A 120 13.67 87.54 5.25
C LEU A 120 14.92 87.91 4.43
N HIS A 121 14.75 88.18 3.13
CA HIS A 121 15.86 88.43 2.17
C HIS A 121 16.95 87.33 2.17
N GLY A 122 16.55 86.06 2.27
CA GLY A 122 17.46 84.90 2.28
C GLY A 122 18.33 84.78 3.53
N LYS A 123 18.02 85.52 4.60
CA LYS A 123 18.64 85.33 5.92
C LYS A 123 17.62 84.81 6.92
N LYS A 124 18.00 83.73 7.60
CA LYS A 124 17.29 83.18 8.76
C LYS A 124 17.23 84.20 9.89
N ILE A 125 16.02 84.53 10.32
CA ILE A 125 15.73 85.51 11.37
C ILE A 125 15.15 84.90 12.66
N SER A 126 14.85 83.58 12.68
CA SER A 126 14.44 82.87 13.91
C SER A 126 15.25 81.59 14.18
N GLU A 127 15.25 81.13 15.43
CA GLU A 127 15.87 79.85 15.80
C GLU A 127 15.05 78.67 15.25
N PRO A 128 15.69 77.60 14.74
CA PRO A 128 14.98 76.42 14.26
C PRO A 128 14.27 75.68 15.39
N VAL A 129 13.00 75.32 15.17
CA VAL A 129 12.26 74.40 16.05
C VAL A 129 12.11 73.06 15.35
N GLU A 130 12.59 71.98 15.99
CA GLU A 130 12.44 70.62 15.47
C GLU A 130 11.26 69.90 16.12
N THR A 131 10.40 69.29 15.30
CA THR A 131 9.31 68.42 15.76
C THR A 131 9.54 67.02 15.18
N VAL A 132 9.53 65.99 16.04
CA VAL A 132 9.77 64.61 15.63
C VAL A 132 8.47 63.81 15.66
N THR A 133 8.14 63.15 14.55
CA THR A 133 6.96 62.28 14.41
C THR A 133 7.41 60.89 13.96
N ILE A 134 7.01 59.84 14.67
CA ILE A 134 7.27 58.46 14.22
C ILE A 134 6.26 58.13 13.11
N LEU A 135 6.76 57.86 11.91
CA LEU A 135 5.95 57.44 10.76
C LEU A 135 5.74 55.93 10.77
N LYS A 136 6.76 55.17 11.22
CA LYS A 136 6.74 53.71 11.30
C LYS A 136 7.48 53.23 12.54
N GLU A 137 6.81 52.45 13.38
CA GLU A 137 7.46 51.80 14.53
C GLU A 137 8.42 50.69 14.07
N MET A 138 9.57 50.58 14.74
CA MET A 138 10.50 49.46 14.47
C MET A 138 9.93 48.13 14.99
N LYS A 139 10.21 47.04 14.28
CA LYS A 139 9.91 45.68 14.74
C LYS A 139 11.22 44.93 15.02
N PRO A 140 11.41 44.34 16.21
CA PRO A 140 12.61 43.57 16.50
C PRO A 140 12.65 42.28 15.67
N GLU A 141 13.86 41.84 15.33
CA GLU A 141 14.13 40.51 14.78
C GLU A 141 14.27 39.51 15.92
N ILE A 142 13.49 38.43 15.91
CA ILE A 142 13.55 37.39 16.95
C ILE A 142 14.28 36.18 16.39
N LEU A 143 15.48 35.91 16.89
CA LEU A 143 16.29 34.75 16.54
C LEU A 143 16.15 33.66 17.61
N VAL A 144 15.61 32.51 17.23
CA VAL A 144 15.49 31.34 18.10
C VAL A 144 16.73 30.46 17.92
N LYS A 145 17.50 30.25 18.99
CA LYS A 145 18.69 29.41 19.03
C LYS A 145 18.41 28.07 19.69
N GLY A 146 18.80 26.96 19.05
CA GLY A 146 18.69 25.63 19.63
C GLY A 146 19.69 25.39 20.76
N THR A 147 19.28 24.65 21.80
CA THR A 147 20.14 24.31 22.96
C THR A 147 20.32 22.79 23.18
N LYS A 148 19.76 21.94 22.31
CA LYS A 148 19.89 20.47 22.41
C LYS A 148 21.24 20.00 21.84
N GLU A 149 21.99 19.21 22.59
CA GLU A 149 23.25 18.61 22.10
C GLU A 149 22.97 17.52 21.06
N LYS A 150 23.85 17.42 20.04
CA LYS A 150 23.77 16.35 19.04
C LYS A 150 24.37 15.06 19.61
N PRO A 151 23.76 13.88 19.38
CA PRO A 151 24.38 12.60 19.71
C PRO A 151 25.74 12.49 19.04
N THR A 152 26.79 12.22 19.81
CA THR A 152 28.18 12.15 19.32
C THR A 152 28.77 10.78 19.67
N VAL A 153 29.53 10.20 18.74
CA VAL A 153 30.26 8.95 18.96
C VAL A 153 31.75 9.26 18.90
N ASP A 154 32.42 9.18 20.05
CA ASP A 154 33.86 9.45 20.15
C ASP A 154 34.66 8.23 19.66
N LEU A 155 35.43 8.43 18.58
CA LEU A 155 36.42 7.47 18.13
C LEU A 155 37.73 7.73 18.86
N LYS A 156 38.24 6.72 19.59
CA LYS A 156 39.52 6.85 20.30
C LYS A 156 40.70 6.62 19.35
N THR A 157 41.80 7.31 19.61
CA THR A 157 43.04 7.24 18.81
C THR A 157 43.65 5.84 18.74
N ASP A 158 43.44 5.01 19.76
CA ASP A 158 43.86 3.61 19.80
C ASP A 158 42.94 2.66 19.01
N ASN A 159 41.80 3.14 18.50
CA ASN A 159 40.84 2.33 17.74
C ASN A 159 40.16 3.10 16.58
N LEU A 160 40.94 3.79 15.76
CA LEU A 160 40.42 4.50 14.58
C LEU A 160 39.84 3.57 13.49
N SER A 161 40.06 2.26 13.58
CA SER A 161 39.44 1.26 12.70
C SER A 161 38.14 0.68 13.24
N GLN A 162 37.58 1.27 14.30
CA GLN A 162 36.29 0.85 14.85
C GLN A 162 35.20 0.89 13.79
N VAL A 163 34.46 -0.21 13.65
CA VAL A 163 33.27 -0.26 12.81
C VAL A 163 32.15 0.50 13.53
N LEU A 164 31.64 1.54 12.89
CA LEU A 164 30.43 2.24 13.34
C LEU A 164 29.21 1.49 12.82
N GLU A 165 28.41 0.96 13.74
CA GLU A 165 27.15 0.28 13.44
C GLU A 165 25.97 1.23 13.63
N ASN A 166 24.82 0.89 13.03
CA ASN A 166 23.55 1.61 13.20
C ASN A 166 23.57 3.08 12.73
N LEU A 167 24.39 3.39 11.73
CA LEU A 167 24.27 4.63 10.98
C LEU A 167 23.15 4.48 9.94
N ASP A 168 22.27 5.47 9.90
CA ASP A 168 21.16 5.57 8.98
C ASP A 168 21.64 5.99 7.58
N TYR A 169 21.01 5.43 6.56
CA TYR A 169 21.27 5.83 5.18
C TYR A 169 20.64 7.18 4.87
N TYR A 170 21.24 7.95 3.95
CA TYR A 170 20.70 9.23 3.50
C TYR A 170 20.48 10.29 4.60
N LYS A 171 21.11 10.14 5.77
CA LYS A 171 21.22 11.16 6.81
C LYS A 171 22.56 11.86 6.71
N ASP A 172 22.57 13.14 7.06
CA ASP A 172 23.77 13.95 7.07
C ASP A 172 24.47 13.79 8.42
N TYR A 173 25.72 13.34 8.37
CA TYR A 173 26.63 13.20 9.50
C TYR A 173 27.77 14.20 9.35
N THR A 174 28.45 14.47 10.46
CA THR A 174 29.63 15.32 10.48
C THR A 174 30.75 14.57 11.19
N ILE A 175 31.91 14.48 10.54
CA ILE A 175 33.14 13.98 11.15
C ILE A 175 33.93 15.19 11.63
N SER A 176 34.05 15.33 12.94
CA SER A 176 34.88 16.33 13.60
C SER A 176 36.16 15.66 14.09
N THR A 177 37.31 16.30 13.89
CA THR A 177 38.61 15.77 14.34
C THR A 177 39.31 16.78 15.22
N THR A 178 39.61 16.40 16.46
CA THR A 178 40.44 17.15 17.39
C THR A 178 41.81 16.50 17.52
N MET A 179 42.86 17.30 17.36
CA MET A 179 44.24 16.89 17.56
C MET A 179 44.77 17.52 18.84
N THR A 180 45.34 16.70 19.72
CA THR A 180 46.09 17.19 20.88
C THR A 180 47.58 16.96 20.61
N TYR A 181 48.39 18.01 20.69
CA TYR A 181 49.83 17.94 20.45
C TYR A 181 50.60 18.82 21.47
N ASP A 182 51.84 18.45 21.80
CA ASP A 182 52.70 19.22 22.71
C ASP A 182 53.99 19.60 21.97
N VAL A 183 54.21 20.91 21.79
CA VAL A 183 55.42 21.47 21.16
C VAL A 183 56.48 21.91 22.18
N GLY A 184 56.43 21.38 23.40
CA GLY A 184 57.34 21.71 24.50
C GLY A 184 56.86 22.86 25.39
N LYS A 185 55.56 23.20 25.33
CA LYS A 185 54.90 24.24 26.15
C LYS A 185 53.64 23.72 26.88
N GLY A 186 53.39 22.41 26.84
CA GLY A 186 52.17 21.80 27.35
C GLY A 186 51.23 21.39 26.20
N ALA A 187 50.20 20.63 26.54
CA ALA A 187 49.22 20.13 25.58
C ALA A 187 48.41 21.27 24.95
N GLU A 188 48.51 21.43 23.64
CA GLU A 188 47.64 22.27 22.82
C GLU A 188 46.59 21.39 22.12
N VAL A 189 45.36 21.88 22.00
CA VAL A 189 44.26 21.22 21.28
C VAL A 189 43.92 22.07 20.06
N SER A 190 43.93 21.47 18.87
CA SER A 190 43.41 22.05 17.65
C SER A 190 42.23 21.23 17.11
N THR A 191 41.23 21.90 16.57
CA THR A 191 40.11 21.27 15.87
C THR A 191 40.30 21.47 14.37
N LEU A 192 40.27 20.39 13.61
CA LEU A 192 40.28 20.45 12.14
C LEU A 192 38.89 20.81 11.61
N GLU A 193 38.83 21.22 10.35
CA GLU A 193 37.55 21.50 9.68
C GLU A 193 36.66 20.26 9.64
N ASP A 194 35.39 20.47 9.95
CA ASP A 194 34.34 19.46 9.91
C ASP A 194 34.15 18.92 8.50
N ARG A 195 34.09 17.59 8.37
CA ARG A 195 33.82 16.92 7.09
C ARG A 195 32.40 16.38 7.07
N PRO A 196 31.56 16.76 6.10
CA PRO A 196 30.26 16.14 5.94
C PRO A 196 30.43 14.68 5.49
N LEU A 197 29.59 13.80 6.02
CA LEU A 197 29.49 12.41 5.63
C LEU A 197 28.01 12.10 5.38
N ARG A 198 27.72 11.40 4.28
CA ARG A 198 26.40 10.86 4.01
C ARG A 198 26.55 9.46 3.47
N LEU A 199 25.75 8.53 3.99
CA LEU A 199 25.74 7.15 3.55
C LEU A 199 24.71 6.98 2.42
N ASP A 200 25.17 7.12 1.18
CA ASP A 200 24.33 6.93 -0.01
C ASP A 200 24.42 5.49 -0.51
N LEU A 201 23.47 4.66 -0.07
CA LEU A 201 23.39 3.26 -0.48
C LEU A 201 22.63 3.13 -1.79
N LYS A 202 23.33 2.91 -2.90
CA LYS A 202 22.77 2.60 -4.22
C LYS A 202 23.16 1.18 -4.62
N LYS A 203 22.24 0.23 -4.42
CA LYS A 203 22.43 -1.19 -4.76
C LYS A 203 21.23 -1.75 -5.53
N VAL A 204 21.44 -2.89 -6.18
CA VAL A 204 20.38 -3.64 -6.85
C VAL A 204 19.69 -4.54 -5.82
N GLU A 205 18.42 -4.31 -5.52
CA GLU A 205 17.63 -5.14 -4.60
C GLU A 205 16.38 -5.62 -5.35
N LEU A 206 16.11 -6.92 -5.36
CA LEU A 206 14.84 -7.44 -5.88
C LEU A 206 13.75 -7.27 -4.82
N LYS A 207 12.62 -6.69 -5.22
CA LYS A 207 11.52 -6.29 -4.32
C LYS A 207 10.19 -6.74 -4.91
N ASP A 208 9.15 -6.69 -4.08
CA ASP A 208 7.77 -7.05 -4.46
C ASP A 208 7.68 -8.42 -5.14
N ILE A 209 8.41 -9.39 -4.58
CA ILE A 209 8.58 -10.72 -5.15
C ILE A 209 7.30 -11.53 -4.96
N ALA A 210 6.73 -12.04 -6.06
CA ALA A 210 5.64 -12.99 -6.03
C ALA A 210 6.16 -14.40 -5.74
N ASN A 211 7.11 -14.88 -6.54
CA ASN A 211 7.80 -16.14 -6.29
C ASN A 211 9.27 -16.06 -6.70
N THR A 212 10.06 -16.97 -6.15
CA THR A 212 11.38 -17.33 -6.67
C THR A 212 11.36 -18.81 -6.96
N SER A 213 11.72 -19.20 -8.19
CA SER A 213 11.78 -20.60 -8.62
C SER A 213 13.17 -20.96 -9.13
N LEU A 214 13.61 -22.18 -8.84
CA LEU A 214 14.74 -22.83 -9.46
C LEU A 214 14.31 -23.42 -10.80
N VAL A 215 14.95 -22.97 -11.88
CA VAL A 215 14.67 -23.40 -13.25
C VAL A 215 15.90 -24.08 -13.83
N GLN A 216 15.69 -25.21 -14.49
CA GLN A 216 16.70 -25.87 -15.30
C GLN A 216 16.44 -25.60 -16.78
N VAL A 217 17.50 -25.35 -17.53
CA VAL A 217 17.48 -25.21 -18.98
C VAL A 217 18.20 -26.43 -19.57
N ASN A 218 17.51 -27.17 -20.44
CA ASN A 218 18.15 -28.29 -21.13
C ASN A 218 19.01 -27.81 -22.33
N GLU A 219 19.74 -28.72 -22.95
CA GLU A 219 20.62 -28.42 -24.11
C GLU A 219 19.87 -27.80 -25.30
N SER A 220 18.56 -28.03 -25.41
CA SER A 220 17.71 -27.44 -26.47
C SER A 220 17.14 -26.07 -26.09
N GLY A 221 17.51 -25.50 -24.93
CA GLY A 221 17.02 -24.22 -24.44
C GLY A 221 15.62 -24.28 -23.81
N VAL A 222 15.07 -25.47 -23.56
CA VAL A 222 13.75 -25.63 -22.95
C VAL A 222 13.86 -25.51 -21.44
N GLU A 223 13.04 -24.62 -20.86
CA GLU A 223 12.95 -24.41 -19.41
C GLU A 223 12.06 -25.45 -18.74
N SER A 224 12.48 -25.93 -17.58
CA SER A 224 11.69 -26.81 -16.72
C SER A 224 11.82 -26.42 -15.24
N ASP A 225 10.71 -26.45 -14.52
CA ASP A 225 10.68 -26.18 -13.08
C ASP A 225 11.46 -27.27 -12.32
N SER A 226 12.42 -26.86 -11.51
CA SER A 226 13.27 -27.75 -10.69
C SER A 226 13.12 -27.48 -9.19
N ASN A 227 11.95 -26.99 -8.78
CA ASN A 227 11.64 -26.62 -7.40
C ASN A 227 11.44 -27.82 -6.45
N HIS A 228 11.39 -29.04 -7.01
CA HIS A 228 11.28 -30.29 -6.27
C HIS A 228 12.55 -31.13 -6.51
N LEU A 229 13.66 -30.75 -5.88
CA LEU A 229 14.93 -31.49 -5.99
C LEU A 229 14.92 -32.71 -5.06
N THR A 230 14.99 -33.91 -5.63
CA THR A 230 15.20 -35.14 -4.86
C THR A 230 16.67 -35.41 -4.56
N SER A 231 17.59 -34.76 -5.27
CA SER A 231 19.04 -34.81 -5.08
C SER A 231 19.73 -33.53 -5.59
N LEU A 232 20.96 -33.27 -5.14
CA LEU A 232 21.77 -32.15 -5.64
C LEU A 232 22.24 -32.39 -7.08
N PRO A 233 22.11 -31.41 -7.99
CA PRO A 233 22.68 -31.51 -9.32
C PRO A 233 24.22 -31.45 -9.26
N SER A 234 24.89 -32.23 -10.11
CA SER A 234 26.35 -32.22 -10.23
C SER A 234 26.89 -30.97 -10.93
N ASP A 235 26.06 -30.31 -11.73
CA ASP A 235 26.38 -29.08 -12.48
C ASP A 235 25.21 -28.10 -12.36
N VAL A 236 25.51 -26.88 -11.91
CA VAL A 236 24.54 -25.81 -11.68
C VAL A 236 24.52 -24.77 -12.82
N THR A 237 25.40 -24.88 -13.82
CA THR A 237 25.52 -23.89 -14.91
C THR A 237 24.27 -23.81 -15.78
N ASN A 238 23.55 -24.92 -15.90
CA ASN A 238 22.27 -25.01 -16.61
C ASN A 238 21.06 -24.65 -15.74
N TYR A 239 21.29 -24.13 -14.54
CA TYR A 239 20.24 -23.69 -13.62
C TYR A 239 20.31 -22.19 -13.38
N TYR A 240 19.15 -21.58 -13.14
CA TYR A 240 19.06 -20.19 -12.71
C TYR A 240 17.90 -20.01 -11.73
N LEU A 241 17.98 -18.97 -10.89
CA LEU A 241 16.83 -18.53 -10.09
C LEU A 241 15.98 -17.56 -10.91
N LYS A 242 14.73 -17.93 -11.14
CA LYS A 242 13.69 -17.10 -11.74
C LYS A 242 12.95 -16.37 -10.64
N VAL A 243 13.26 -15.10 -10.44
CA VAL A 243 12.56 -14.23 -9.49
C VAL A 243 11.46 -13.49 -10.24
N THR A 244 10.21 -13.74 -9.90
CA THR A 244 9.04 -13.10 -10.53
C THR A 244 8.43 -12.11 -9.55
N SER A 245 8.30 -10.84 -9.94
CA SER A 245 7.60 -9.83 -9.13
C SER A 245 6.07 -9.96 -9.24
N ARG A 246 5.33 -9.34 -8.31
CA ARG A 246 3.85 -9.32 -8.34
C ARG A 246 3.26 -8.52 -9.50
N GLU A 247 4.08 -7.70 -10.15
CA GLU A 247 3.75 -7.04 -11.42
C GLU A 247 4.17 -7.88 -12.64
N ASN A 248 4.49 -9.16 -12.45
CA ASN A 248 4.91 -10.12 -13.49
C ASN A 248 6.23 -9.79 -14.21
N LYS A 249 7.10 -8.95 -13.62
CA LYS A 249 8.47 -8.77 -14.13
C LYS A 249 9.31 -9.98 -13.72
N VAL A 250 10.11 -10.51 -14.65
CA VAL A 250 10.95 -11.68 -14.39
C VAL A 250 12.42 -11.27 -14.42
N THR A 251 13.15 -11.63 -13.38
CA THR A 251 14.61 -11.52 -13.31
C THR A 251 15.20 -12.93 -13.24
N ARG A 252 16.23 -13.18 -14.05
CA ARG A 252 16.98 -14.44 -14.04
C ARG A 252 18.32 -14.21 -13.37
N LEU A 253 18.61 -14.95 -12.32
CA LEU A 253 19.88 -14.88 -11.59
C LEU A 253 20.69 -16.15 -11.82
N ALA A 254 21.92 -16.00 -12.29
CA ALA A 254 22.85 -17.12 -12.41
C ALA A 254 23.20 -17.68 -11.04
N ILE A 255 23.23 -19.01 -10.93
CA ILE A 255 23.51 -19.70 -9.68
C ILE A 255 25.02 -19.82 -9.49
N ASP A 256 25.47 -19.48 -8.29
CA ASP A 256 26.83 -19.71 -7.80
C ASP A 256 26.96 -21.15 -7.27
N LYS A 257 26.01 -21.57 -6.42
CA LYS A 257 25.98 -22.94 -5.88
C LYS A 257 24.59 -23.35 -5.37
N ILE A 258 24.38 -24.67 -5.27
CA ILE A 258 23.26 -25.31 -4.58
C ILE A 258 23.85 -26.29 -3.57
N GLU A 259 23.44 -26.19 -2.31
CA GLU A 259 23.97 -27.00 -1.22
C GLU A 259 22.86 -27.47 -0.28
N GLU A 260 23.08 -28.62 0.38
CA GLU A 260 22.26 -29.03 1.52
C GLU A 260 22.75 -28.35 2.78
N VAL A 261 21.82 -27.79 3.56
CA VAL A 261 22.10 -27.11 4.82
C VAL A 261 21.19 -27.62 5.92
N ILE A 262 21.62 -27.46 7.17
CA ILE A 262 20.77 -27.67 8.35
C ILE A 262 20.57 -26.31 9.00
N GLU A 263 19.35 -25.81 8.96
CA GLU A 263 18.94 -24.55 9.58
C GLU A 263 17.91 -24.87 10.67
N GLU A 264 18.18 -24.46 11.90
CA GLU A 264 17.29 -24.68 13.06
C GLU A 264 16.80 -26.14 13.20
N GLY A 265 17.70 -27.10 12.89
CA GLY A 265 17.42 -28.54 12.96
C GLY A 265 16.65 -29.12 11.77
N LYS A 266 16.25 -28.31 10.77
CA LYS A 266 15.62 -28.76 9.53
C LYS A 266 16.63 -28.84 8.39
N GLN A 267 16.61 -29.96 7.65
CA GLN A 267 17.42 -30.14 6.45
C GLN A 267 16.74 -29.46 5.25
N LEU A 268 17.45 -28.53 4.61
CA LEU A 268 16.95 -27.70 3.51
C LEU A 268 17.95 -27.70 2.34
N TYR A 269 17.50 -27.26 1.17
CA TYR A 269 18.38 -26.82 0.10
C TYR A 269 18.54 -25.32 0.14
N LYS A 270 19.78 -24.84 -0.06
CA LYS A 270 20.14 -23.43 -0.19
C LYS A 270 20.73 -23.20 -1.58
N VAL A 271 20.10 -22.31 -2.33
CA VAL A 271 20.60 -21.81 -3.61
C VAL A 271 21.19 -20.43 -3.39
N THR A 272 22.41 -20.21 -3.86
CA THR A 272 23.08 -18.92 -3.81
C THR A 272 23.29 -18.40 -5.22
N ALA A 273 22.92 -17.15 -5.47
CA ALA A 273 23.16 -16.42 -6.70
C ALA A 273 23.91 -15.11 -6.42
N LYS A 274 24.68 -14.66 -7.41
CA LYS A 274 25.46 -13.42 -7.35
C LYS A 274 25.29 -12.63 -8.64
N ALA A 275 25.24 -11.31 -8.51
CA ALA A 275 25.28 -10.39 -9.64
C ALA A 275 25.90 -9.05 -9.17
N PRO A 276 26.42 -8.22 -10.10
CA PRO A 276 26.97 -6.91 -9.76
C PRO A 276 25.98 -6.07 -8.95
N ASP A 277 26.45 -5.54 -7.82
CA ASP A 277 25.68 -4.70 -6.90
C ASP A 277 24.38 -5.30 -6.34
N LEU A 278 24.11 -6.59 -6.59
CA LEU A 278 22.95 -7.29 -6.05
C LEU A 278 23.08 -7.46 -4.55
N VAL A 279 22.03 -7.04 -3.84
CA VAL A 279 21.88 -7.24 -2.40
C VAL A 279 20.55 -7.88 -2.06
N GLN A 280 20.54 -8.64 -0.97
CA GLN A 280 19.34 -9.21 -0.36
C GLN A 280 19.38 -8.98 1.14
N ARG A 281 18.22 -8.81 1.76
CA ARG A 281 18.11 -8.80 3.22
C ARG A 281 17.99 -10.22 3.75
N ASP A 282 18.82 -10.56 4.72
CA ASP A 282 18.69 -11.81 5.47
C ASP A 282 17.50 -11.76 6.46
N LYS A 283 17.33 -12.83 7.24
CA LYS A 283 16.26 -12.96 8.23
C LYS A 283 16.29 -11.89 9.33
N ASP A 284 17.45 -11.28 9.57
CA ASP A 284 17.66 -10.22 10.57
C ASP A 284 17.55 -8.82 9.93
N GLY A 285 17.20 -8.74 8.64
CA GLY A 285 17.06 -7.49 7.89
C GLY A 285 18.39 -6.90 7.41
N LYS A 286 19.52 -7.59 7.60
CA LYS A 286 20.84 -7.09 7.20
C LYS A 286 21.09 -7.35 5.72
N LEU A 287 21.70 -6.38 5.05
CA LEU A 287 22.06 -6.51 3.64
C LEU A 287 23.24 -7.46 3.45
N ARG A 288 23.08 -8.38 2.51
CA ARG A 288 24.08 -9.34 2.02
C ARG A 288 24.30 -9.11 0.54
N ASP A 289 25.52 -9.34 0.06
CA ASP A 289 25.94 -9.21 -1.34
C ASP A 289 25.61 -10.44 -2.21
N THR A 290 24.80 -11.35 -1.68
CA THR A 290 24.33 -12.55 -2.36
C THR A 290 22.83 -12.65 -2.25
N TYR A 291 22.20 -13.22 -3.29
CA TYR A 291 20.81 -13.62 -3.23
C TYR A 291 20.73 -15.10 -2.86
N THR A 292 20.17 -15.39 -1.70
CA THR A 292 19.95 -16.74 -1.19
C THR A 292 18.48 -17.12 -1.24
N TYR A 293 18.21 -18.37 -1.62
CA TYR A 293 16.88 -18.93 -1.64
C TYR A 293 16.88 -20.34 -1.04
N TYR A 294 15.98 -20.57 -0.09
CA TYR A 294 15.84 -21.81 0.66
C TYR A 294 14.54 -22.52 0.27
N PHE A 295 14.59 -23.83 0.10
CA PHE A 295 13.39 -24.65 -0.01
C PHE A 295 13.58 -26.00 0.69
N GLU A 296 12.47 -26.61 1.07
CA GLU A 296 12.46 -27.83 1.85
C GLU A 296 12.97 -29.02 1.03
N LYS A 297 13.77 -29.87 1.66
CA LYS A 297 14.16 -31.15 1.06
C LYS A 297 12.93 -32.07 1.07
N PRO A 298 12.46 -32.57 -0.09
CA PRO A 298 11.28 -33.41 -0.14
C PRO A 298 11.47 -34.71 0.67
N ARG A 299 10.45 -35.04 1.46
CA ARG A 299 10.28 -36.37 2.05
C ARG A 299 9.24 -37.15 1.26
N ALA A 300 9.54 -38.41 0.94
CA ALA A 300 8.65 -39.30 0.21
C ALA A 300 7.34 -39.57 0.97
N THR A 301 6.26 -39.72 0.22
CA THR A 301 4.95 -40.17 0.74
C THR A 301 5.03 -41.61 1.22
N GLU A 302 4.46 -41.90 2.39
CA GLU A 302 4.43 -43.24 3.01
C GLU A 302 2.98 -43.55 3.43
N ASP A 303 2.41 -44.67 3.01
CA ASP A 303 1.06 -45.11 3.39
C ASP A 303 -0.04 -44.01 3.26
N LYS A 304 -0.02 -43.29 2.12
CA LYS A 304 -0.93 -42.15 1.83
C LYS A 304 -0.77 -40.96 2.80
N VAL A 305 0.31 -40.92 3.56
CA VAL A 305 0.72 -39.79 4.39
C VAL A 305 1.74 -38.94 3.63
N TYR A 306 1.39 -37.69 3.40
CA TYR A 306 2.13 -36.73 2.58
C TYR A 306 2.93 -35.77 3.45
N TYR A 307 4.16 -35.51 3.01
CA TYR A 307 5.11 -34.61 3.68
C TYR A 307 5.56 -33.46 2.77
N ASN A 308 5.04 -33.39 1.55
CA ASN A 308 5.25 -32.27 0.64
C ASN A 308 3.97 -32.03 -0.19
N PHE A 309 3.71 -30.77 -0.55
CA PHE A 309 2.48 -30.40 -1.25
C PHE A 309 2.49 -30.84 -2.72
N HIS A 310 3.67 -30.95 -3.33
CA HIS A 310 3.82 -31.38 -4.73
C HIS A 310 3.21 -32.78 -4.94
N ASP A 311 3.62 -33.75 -4.13
CA ASP A 311 3.14 -35.13 -4.21
C ASP A 311 1.65 -35.21 -3.86
N LEU A 312 1.22 -34.46 -2.84
CA LEU A 312 -0.19 -34.41 -2.44
C LEU A 312 -1.09 -33.92 -3.59
N ALA A 313 -0.77 -32.76 -4.18
CA ALA A 313 -1.56 -32.18 -5.26
C ALA A 313 -1.57 -33.10 -6.49
N LYS A 314 -0.41 -33.67 -6.86
CA LYS A 314 -0.26 -34.61 -7.97
C LYS A 314 -1.12 -35.86 -7.77
N ASP A 315 -1.10 -36.46 -6.60
CA ASP A 315 -1.83 -37.70 -6.33
C ASP A 315 -3.33 -37.44 -6.16
N MET A 316 -3.76 -36.32 -5.60
CA MET A 316 -5.17 -35.92 -5.59
C MET A 316 -5.70 -35.70 -7.01
N GLN A 317 -4.87 -35.14 -7.89
CA GLN A 317 -5.20 -34.96 -9.30
C GLN A 317 -5.30 -36.30 -10.05
N ALA A 318 -4.45 -37.27 -9.74
CA ALA A 318 -4.45 -38.59 -10.38
C ALA A 318 -5.54 -39.52 -9.82
N ASN A 319 -5.78 -39.47 -8.51
CA ASN A 319 -6.64 -40.39 -7.76
C ASN A 319 -7.68 -39.62 -6.92
N PRO A 320 -8.61 -38.87 -7.53
CA PRO A 320 -9.47 -37.90 -6.82
C PRO A 320 -10.44 -38.52 -5.81
N SER A 321 -10.64 -39.84 -5.81
CA SER A 321 -11.47 -40.57 -4.84
C SER A 321 -10.66 -41.21 -3.70
N GLY A 322 -9.35 -40.96 -3.64
CA GLY A 322 -8.44 -41.54 -2.65
C GLY A 322 -8.61 -40.99 -1.24
N GLU A 323 -7.80 -41.54 -0.33
CA GLU A 323 -7.64 -41.03 1.03
C GLU A 323 -6.26 -40.38 1.13
N PHE A 324 -6.19 -39.16 1.63
CA PHE A 324 -4.97 -38.35 1.67
C PHE A 324 -4.77 -37.79 3.07
N LYS A 325 -3.61 -38.06 3.67
CA LYS A 325 -3.27 -37.63 5.03
C LYS A 325 -2.09 -36.67 5.04
N LEU A 326 -2.19 -35.55 5.75
CA LEU A 326 -1.06 -34.68 6.04
C LEU A 326 -0.24 -35.29 7.20
N GLY A 327 1.05 -35.52 6.99
CA GLY A 327 1.97 -36.00 8.02
C GLY A 327 2.89 -34.91 8.59
N ALA A 328 2.82 -33.71 8.03
CA ALA A 328 3.52 -32.51 8.46
C ALA A 328 2.82 -31.28 7.89
N ASP A 329 3.22 -30.09 8.34
CA ASP A 329 2.91 -28.86 7.63
C ASP A 329 3.52 -28.91 6.22
N LEU A 330 2.74 -28.49 5.23
CA LEU A 330 3.12 -28.53 3.81
C LEU A 330 3.25 -27.12 3.26
N ASN A 331 4.10 -26.94 2.27
CA ASN A 331 4.29 -25.65 1.59
C ASN A 331 3.93 -25.73 0.11
N ALA A 332 3.02 -24.88 -0.36
CA ALA A 332 2.58 -24.85 -1.75
C ALA A 332 3.42 -23.94 -2.67
N VAL A 333 4.44 -23.26 -2.14
CA VAL A 333 5.36 -22.44 -2.93
C VAL A 333 5.97 -23.26 -4.06
N ASN A 334 5.99 -22.68 -5.26
CA ASN A 334 6.55 -23.28 -6.47
C ASN A 334 5.95 -24.62 -6.91
N VAL A 335 4.83 -25.04 -6.32
CA VAL A 335 4.05 -26.15 -6.86
C VAL A 335 3.20 -25.62 -8.00
N LYS A 336 3.40 -26.16 -9.19
CA LYS A 336 2.65 -25.74 -10.39
C LYS A 336 1.16 -26.11 -10.25
N PRO A 337 0.23 -25.14 -10.29
CA PRO A 337 -1.20 -25.45 -10.29
C PRO A 337 -1.63 -26.14 -11.59
N ALA A 338 -2.66 -26.99 -11.53
CA ALA A 338 -3.23 -27.64 -12.71
C ALA A 338 -4.10 -26.70 -13.57
N GLY A 339 -4.42 -25.50 -13.07
CA GLY A 339 -5.17 -24.48 -13.79
C GLY A 339 -5.59 -23.37 -12.83
N LYS A 340 -6.90 -23.15 -12.73
CA LYS A 340 -7.47 -22.22 -11.75
C LYS A 340 -7.27 -22.70 -10.30
N ALA A 341 -7.13 -24.00 -10.09
CA ALA A 341 -6.87 -24.64 -8.80
C ALA A 341 -5.67 -25.59 -8.89
N TYR A 342 -5.17 -26.05 -7.74
CA TYR A 342 -4.15 -27.12 -7.70
C TYR A 342 -4.74 -28.46 -8.15
N VAL A 343 -5.96 -28.78 -7.72
CA VAL A 343 -6.70 -29.97 -8.16
C VAL A 343 -7.89 -29.54 -9.02
N MET A 344 -7.75 -29.69 -10.34
CA MET A 344 -8.78 -29.32 -11.31
C MET A 344 -9.81 -30.42 -11.55
N VAL A 345 -9.44 -31.69 -11.34
CA VAL A 345 -10.41 -32.80 -11.36
C VAL A 345 -11.37 -32.67 -10.19
N LYS A 346 -12.61 -33.12 -10.40
CA LYS A 346 -13.62 -33.13 -9.34
C LYS A 346 -13.22 -34.10 -8.24
N PHE A 347 -12.88 -33.58 -7.07
CA PHE A 347 -12.42 -34.35 -5.92
C PHE A 347 -13.58 -35.08 -5.23
N ARG A 348 -13.39 -36.34 -4.89
CA ARG A 348 -14.41 -37.21 -4.25
C ARG A 348 -13.87 -37.97 -3.03
N GLY A 349 -12.62 -37.72 -2.68
CA GLY A 349 -11.88 -38.44 -1.67
C GLY A 349 -11.99 -37.82 -0.29
N THR A 350 -11.04 -38.21 0.56
CA THR A 350 -10.86 -37.63 1.89
C THR A 350 -9.52 -36.94 1.99
N LEU A 351 -9.48 -35.71 2.50
CA LEU A 351 -8.26 -35.02 2.91
C LEU A 351 -8.33 -34.68 4.40
N SER A 352 -7.33 -35.11 5.15
CA SER A 352 -7.20 -34.77 6.57
C SER A 352 -5.76 -34.75 7.04
N SER A 353 -5.48 -34.24 8.24
CA SER A 353 -4.24 -34.61 8.93
C SER A 353 -4.29 -36.06 9.42
N VAL A 354 -3.14 -36.64 9.76
CA VAL A 354 -3.08 -37.86 10.58
C VAL A 354 -3.79 -37.65 11.93
N GLU A 355 -4.19 -38.74 12.58
CA GLU A 355 -5.02 -38.68 13.79
C GLU A 355 -4.40 -37.80 14.89
N ASN A 356 -5.24 -37.03 15.57
CA ASN A 356 -4.87 -36.10 16.65
C ASN A 356 -3.93 -34.96 16.25
N HIS A 357 -3.76 -34.69 14.94
CA HIS A 357 -2.96 -33.57 14.44
C HIS A 357 -3.82 -32.58 13.65
N GLN A 358 -3.33 -31.35 13.53
CA GLN A 358 -3.94 -30.25 12.78
C GLN A 358 -2.85 -29.55 11.97
N TYR A 359 -2.37 -30.19 10.90
CA TYR A 359 -1.34 -29.64 10.04
C TYR A 359 -1.88 -28.57 9.09
N THR A 360 -0.98 -27.72 8.62
CA THR A 360 -1.28 -26.58 7.78
C THR A 360 -0.69 -26.74 6.38
N ILE A 361 -1.46 -26.40 5.36
CA ILE A 361 -0.96 -26.18 4.00
C ILE A 361 -0.73 -24.69 3.83
N HIS A 362 0.54 -24.29 3.70
CA HIS A 362 0.97 -22.91 3.63
C HIS A 362 1.06 -22.39 2.20
N ASN A 363 0.94 -21.06 2.06
CA ASN A 363 1.35 -20.31 0.88
C ASN A 363 0.58 -20.68 -0.40
N LEU A 364 -0.71 -20.99 -0.29
CA LEU A 364 -1.55 -21.26 -1.47
C LEU A 364 -1.73 -19.98 -2.31
N GLU A 365 -1.36 -20.06 -3.60
CA GLU A 365 -1.58 -18.98 -4.59
C GLU A 365 -2.79 -19.25 -5.51
N ARG A 366 -3.40 -20.42 -5.37
CA ARG A 366 -4.62 -20.86 -6.07
C ARG A 366 -5.54 -21.61 -5.10
N PRO A 367 -6.85 -21.68 -5.37
CA PRO A 367 -7.75 -22.62 -4.74
C PRO A 367 -7.17 -24.04 -4.67
N LEU A 368 -7.37 -24.74 -3.56
CA LEU A 368 -6.92 -26.13 -3.39
C LEU A 368 -7.65 -27.05 -4.39
N PHE A 369 -8.97 -26.95 -4.45
CA PHE A 369 -9.83 -27.70 -5.36
C PHE A 369 -10.58 -26.77 -6.31
N ASN A 370 -10.84 -27.24 -7.53
CA ASN A 370 -11.82 -26.60 -8.40
C ASN A 370 -13.24 -26.93 -7.92
N GLU A 371 -13.57 -28.21 -7.82
CA GLU A 371 -14.87 -28.71 -7.34
C GLU A 371 -14.69 -30.01 -6.56
N ALA A 372 -15.64 -30.29 -5.67
CA ALA A 372 -15.72 -31.57 -4.97
C ALA A 372 -17.17 -32.12 -4.91
N GLU A 373 -17.29 -33.44 -4.87
CA GLU A 373 -18.55 -34.15 -4.79
C GLU A 373 -18.43 -35.39 -3.90
N GLY A 374 -19.22 -35.47 -2.82
CA GLY A 374 -19.12 -36.57 -1.87
C GLY A 374 -17.81 -36.58 -1.05
N ALA A 375 -17.05 -35.48 -1.07
CA ALA A 375 -15.74 -35.41 -0.44
C ALA A 375 -15.82 -35.15 1.06
N THR A 376 -14.78 -35.56 1.79
CA THR A 376 -14.61 -35.26 3.21
C THR A 376 -13.30 -34.49 3.43
N LEU A 377 -13.40 -33.24 3.86
CA LEU A 377 -12.27 -32.39 4.20
C LEU A 377 -12.31 -32.12 5.71
N LYS A 378 -11.30 -32.57 6.46
CA LYS A 378 -11.31 -32.36 7.91
C LYS A 378 -9.95 -32.21 8.58
N ASN A 379 -9.89 -31.44 9.66
CA ASN A 379 -8.74 -31.38 10.56
C ASN A 379 -7.43 -30.95 9.86
N PHE A 380 -7.47 -29.86 9.10
CA PHE A 380 -6.27 -29.21 8.57
C PHE A 380 -6.50 -27.71 8.47
N ASN A 381 -5.42 -26.94 8.36
CA ASN A 381 -5.47 -25.50 8.17
C ASN A 381 -4.91 -25.09 6.81
N LEU A 382 -5.28 -23.90 6.36
CA LEU A 382 -4.64 -23.20 5.25
C LEU A 382 -3.99 -21.93 5.82
N GLY A 383 -2.67 -21.84 5.76
CA GLY A 383 -1.87 -20.75 6.34
C GLY A 383 -1.24 -19.88 5.27
N ASN A 384 -1.09 -18.58 5.55
CA ASN A 384 -0.52 -17.62 4.60
C ASN A 384 -1.09 -17.74 3.17
N VAL A 385 -2.41 -17.92 3.05
CA VAL A 385 -3.07 -17.96 1.75
C VAL A 385 -2.86 -16.61 1.05
N ASN A 386 -2.45 -16.61 -0.21
CA ASN A 386 -2.22 -15.39 -0.99
C ASN A 386 -2.73 -15.59 -2.42
N ILE A 387 -4.04 -15.79 -2.55
CA ILE A 387 -4.67 -16.00 -3.86
C ILE A 387 -4.94 -14.62 -4.46
N ASN A 388 -4.22 -14.29 -5.54
CA ASN A 388 -4.43 -13.06 -6.30
C ASN A 388 -4.81 -13.38 -7.75
N MET A 389 -6.11 -13.47 -8.01
CA MET A 389 -6.67 -13.86 -9.31
C MET A 389 -7.69 -12.82 -9.80
N PRO A 390 -7.28 -11.56 -10.03
CA PRO A 390 -8.20 -10.48 -10.42
C PRO A 390 -8.91 -10.72 -11.76
N TRP A 391 -8.43 -11.69 -12.54
CA TRP A 391 -9.02 -12.13 -13.81
C TRP A 391 -10.06 -13.25 -13.66
N ALA A 392 -10.18 -13.88 -12.48
CA ALA A 392 -11.01 -15.06 -12.27
C ALA A 392 -12.26 -14.73 -11.44
N ASP A 393 -13.42 -15.22 -11.88
CA ASP A 393 -14.63 -15.28 -11.05
C ASP A 393 -14.63 -16.55 -10.18
N LYS A 394 -15.42 -16.60 -9.10
CA LYS A 394 -15.64 -17.77 -8.22
C LYS A 394 -14.33 -18.24 -7.56
N VAL A 395 -13.74 -17.36 -6.76
CA VAL A 395 -12.42 -17.60 -6.15
C VAL A 395 -12.59 -17.79 -4.65
N ALA A 396 -12.09 -18.92 -4.14
CA ALA A 396 -12.06 -19.24 -2.72
C ALA A 396 -10.88 -20.16 -2.39
N PRO A 397 -10.28 -20.10 -1.19
CA PRO A 397 -9.12 -20.91 -0.83
C PRO A 397 -9.32 -22.41 -0.91
N ILE A 398 -10.47 -22.91 -0.46
CA ILE A 398 -10.75 -24.36 -0.48
C ILE A 398 -11.24 -24.77 -1.88
N GLY A 399 -12.17 -24.01 -2.47
CA GLY A 399 -12.57 -24.22 -3.86
C GLY A 399 -13.92 -23.62 -4.25
N ASN A 400 -14.32 -23.81 -5.50
CA ASN A 400 -15.54 -23.18 -6.04
C ASN A 400 -16.83 -23.89 -5.59
N MET A 401 -17.03 -25.18 -5.89
CA MET A 401 -18.30 -25.87 -5.58
C MET A 401 -18.09 -27.18 -4.83
N PHE A 402 -18.85 -27.38 -3.76
CA PHE A 402 -18.82 -28.58 -2.92
C PHE A 402 -20.21 -29.19 -2.81
N LYS A 403 -20.41 -30.31 -3.51
CA LYS A 403 -21.68 -31.04 -3.54
C LYS A 403 -21.64 -32.25 -2.61
N ASN A 404 -22.68 -32.49 -1.81
CA ASN A 404 -22.79 -33.66 -0.92
C ASN A 404 -21.53 -33.89 -0.05
N SER A 405 -20.80 -32.82 0.25
CA SER A 405 -19.47 -32.90 0.86
C SER A 405 -19.52 -32.49 2.33
N THR A 406 -18.51 -32.88 3.10
CA THR A 406 -18.33 -32.48 4.50
C THR A 406 -17.04 -31.71 4.65
N LEU A 407 -17.12 -30.52 5.26
CA LEU A 407 -15.98 -29.66 5.60
C LEU A 407 -16.01 -29.41 7.10
N GLU A 408 -14.97 -29.83 7.83
CA GLU A 408 -14.98 -29.79 9.29
C GLU A 408 -13.63 -29.43 9.90
N ASN A 409 -13.60 -28.54 10.90
CA ASN A 409 -12.39 -28.20 11.67
C ASN A 409 -11.27 -27.66 10.78
N ILE A 410 -11.58 -26.59 10.03
CA ILE A 410 -10.65 -25.97 9.08
C ILE A 410 -10.46 -24.51 9.43
N LYS A 411 -9.22 -24.08 9.63
CA LYS A 411 -8.86 -22.66 9.73
C LYS A 411 -8.21 -22.21 8.44
N VAL A 412 -8.64 -21.06 7.92
CA VAL A 412 -8.02 -20.41 6.76
C VAL A 412 -7.52 -19.04 7.19
N VAL A 413 -6.23 -18.76 6.97
CA VAL A 413 -5.61 -17.46 7.25
C VAL A 413 -4.92 -16.94 5.99
N GLY A 414 -5.31 -15.75 5.55
CA GLY A 414 -4.65 -15.09 4.42
C GLY A 414 -5.52 -14.10 3.63
N SER A 415 -5.14 -13.86 2.38
CA SER A 415 -5.79 -12.93 1.47
C SER A 415 -6.31 -13.63 0.22
N VAL A 416 -7.50 -13.23 -0.21
CA VAL A 416 -8.13 -13.73 -1.44
C VAL A 416 -8.62 -12.54 -2.26
N THR A 417 -8.08 -12.40 -3.47
CA THR A 417 -8.49 -11.41 -4.45
C THR A 417 -9.00 -12.13 -5.70
N GLY A 418 -10.20 -11.78 -6.14
CA GLY A 418 -10.82 -12.29 -7.36
C GLY A 418 -11.62 -11.21 -8.09
N ASN A 419 -12.15 -11.56 -9.26
CA ASN A 419 -13.01 -10.67 -10.03
C ASN A 419 -14.41 -10.63 -9.40
N ASN A 420 -15.28 -11.61 -9.66
CA ASN A 420 -16.62 -11.71 -9.06
C ASN A 420 -16.78 -12.99 -8.24
N ASP A 421 -17.67 -12.99 -7.24
CA ASP A 421 -17.91 -14.15 -6.35
C ASP A 421 -16.61 -14.61 -5.67
N VAL A 422 -16.19 -13.86 -4.65
CA VAL A 422 -14.96 -14.10 -3.88
C VAL A 422 -15.32 -14.37 -2.43
N THR A 423 -14.80 -15.45 -1.87
CA THR A 423 -15.12 -15.91 -0.51
C THR A 423 -13.88 -16.40 0.23
N GLY A 424 -13.96 -16.46 1.56
CA GLY A 424 -12.87 -16.90 2.43
C GLY A 424 -12.74 -18.42 2.58
N ALA A 425 -13.76 -19.21 2.22
CA ALA A 425 -13.70 -20.67 2.30
C ALA A 425 -14.07 -21.35 0.98
N VAL A 426 -15.34 -21.34 0.60
CA VAL A 426 -15.86 -21.95 -0.64
C VAL A 426 -16.90 -21.06 -1.28
N ASN A 427 -17.03 -21.04 -2.62
CA ASN A 427 -18.08 -20.22 -3.23
C ASN A 427 -19.47 -20.85 -3.02
N LYS A 428 -19.66 -22.12 -3.40
CA LYS A 428 -20.95 -22.80 -3.32
C LYS A 428 -20.89 -24.09 -2.51
N LEU A 429 -21.82 -24.20 -1.57
CA LEU A 429 -22.21 -25.45 -0.93
C LEU A 429 -23.53 -25.95 -1.54
N ASP A 430 -23.57 -27.22 -1.92
CA ASP A 430 -24.70 -27.88 -2.59
C ASP A 430 -25.02 -29.18 -1.85
N GLU A 431 -26.10 -29.19 -1.05
CA GLU A 431 -26.46 -30.27 -0.12
C GLU A 431 -25.31 -30.75 0.81
N ALA A 432 -24.38 -29.86 1.10
CA ALA A 432 -23.17 -30.11 1.87
C ALA A 432 -23.30 -29.72 3.36
N ASN A 433 -22.31 -30.12 4.16
CA ASN A 433 -22.19 -29.73 5.56
C ASN A 433 -20.85 -29.05 5.80
N MET A 434 -20.88 -27.86 6.40
CA MET A 434 -19.72 -27.13 6.87
C MET A 434 -19.86 -26.90 8.37
N ARG A 435 -18.88 -27.34 9.16
CA ARG A 435 -18.90 -27.16 10.63
C ARG A 435 -17.55 -26.73 11.15
N ASN A 436 -17.53 -25.76 12.07
CA ASN A 436 -16.29 -25.33 12.71
C ASN A 436 -15.21 -24.96 11.68
N VAL A 437 -15.57 -24.02 10.80
CA VAL A 437 -14.69 -23.47 9.78
C VAL A 437 -14.50 -21.98 10.05
N ALA A 438 -13.24 -21.55 10.07
CA ALA A 438 -12.85 -20.18 10.35
C ALA A 438 -12.09 -19.55 9.17
N PHE A 439 -12.37 -18.29 8.87
CA PHE A 439 -11.55 -17.47 7.98
C PHE A 439 -11.04 -16.22 8.69
N ILE A 440 -9.75 -15.93 8.59
CA ILE A 440 -9.13 -14.73 9.15
C ILE A 440 -8.26 -14.07 8.08
N GLY A 441 -8.54 -12.81 7.73
CA GLY A 441 -7.69 -12.06 6.79
C GLY A 441 -8.45 -11.14 5.84
N LYS A 442 -8.14 -11.17 4.54
CA LYS A 442 -8.65 -10.19 3.57
C LYS A 442 -9.40 -10.84 2.41
N ILE A 443 -10.53 -10.24 2.01
CA ILE A 443 -11.31 -10.67 0.85
C ILE A 443 -11.54 -9.46 -0.06
N ASN A 444 -11.06 -9.52 -1.30
CA ASN A 444 -11.23 -8.46 -2.28
C ASN A 444 -11.97 -8.99 -3.52
N SER A 445 -13.19 -8.51 -3.73
CA SER A 445 -14.01 -8.76 -4.93
C SER A 445 -14.03 -7.52 -5.81
N LEU A 446 -13.27 -7.54 -6.90
CA LEU A 446 -13.00 -6.34 -7.72
C LEU A 446 -14.11 -6.02 -8.73
N GLY A 447 -14.79 -7.06 -9.21
CA GLY A 447 -15.73 -7.02 -10.32
C GLY A 447 -17.07 -6.37 -9.99
N ASP A 448 -17.82 -6.06 -11.04
CA ASP A 448 -19.02 -5.23 -11.01
C ASP A 448 -20.31 -5.99 -11.39
N LYS A 449 -20.30 -7.33 -11.45
CA LYS A 449 -21.42 -8.12 -12.01
C LYS A 449 -22.68 -8.23 -11.14
N GLY A 450 -22.74 -7.68 -9.92
CA GLY A 450 -23.93 -7.88 -9.08
C GLY A 450 -24.02 -9.26 -8.42
N TRP A 451 -23.00 -10.11 -8.55
CA TRP A 451 -23.05 -11.51 -8.11
C TRP A 451 -22.94 -11.64 -6.59
N TRP A 452 -23.38 -12.79 -6.09
CA TRP A 452 -23.22 -13.15 -4.68
C TRP A 452 -21.74 -13.30 -4.32
N SER A 453 -21.39 -12.81 -3.14
CA SER A 453 -20.08 -12.98 -2.50
C SER A 453 -20.32 -13.14 -1.02
N GLY A 454 -19.37 -13.66 -0.27
CA GLY A 454 -19.55 -13.77 1.18
C GLY A 454 -18.26 -13.87 1.93
N GLY A 455 -18.35 -13.76 3.25
CA GLY A 455 -17.20 -13.99 4.12
C GLY A 455 -16.68 -15.42 4.00
N LEU A 456 -17.56 -16.42 4.12
CA LEU A 456 -17.20 -17.83 4.01
C LEU A 456 -17.76 -18.47 2.75
N VAL A 457 -19.03 -18.19 2.43
CA VAL A 457 -19.78 -18.84 1.34
C VAL A 457 -20.61 -17.83 0.56
N SER A 458 -20.68 -17.95 -0.77
CA SER A 458 -21.56 -17.09 -1.57
C SER A 458 -22.96 -17.69 -1.68
N GLU A 459 -23.08 -18.97 -1.99
CA GLU A 459 -24.36 -19.68 -2.07
C GLU A 459 -24.34 -20.97 -1.24
N SER A 460 -25.28 -21.10 -0.31
CA SER A 460 -25.54 -22.31 0.46
C SER A 460 -26.88 -22.90 0.04
N TRP A 461 -26.88 -23.78 -0.96
CA TRP A 461 -28.08 -24.47 -1.43
C TRP A 461 -28.27 -25.79 -0.68
N ARG A 462 -29.38 -25.90 0.04
CA ARG A 462 -29.79 -27.03 0.91
C ARG A 462 -28.70 -27.54 1.84
N SER A 463 -27.72 -26.69 2.10
CA SER A 463 -26.52 -27.00 2.87
C SER A 463 -26.64 -26.48 4.28
N ASN A 464 -25.87 -27.08 5.19
CA ASN A 464 -25.85 -26.71 6.59
C ASN A 464 -24.49 -26.14 6.96
N VAL A 465 -24.48 -24.90 7.46
CA VAL A 465 -23.31 -24.22 8.00
C VAL A 465 -23.53 -23.99 9.49
N ASP A 466 -22.63 -24.48 10.32
CA ASP A 466 -22.76 -24.40 11.78
C ASP A 466 -21.42 -24.10 12.45
N SER A 467 -21.45 -23.30 13.52
CA SER A 467 -20.27 -23.04 14.34
C SER A 467 -19.11 -22.41 13.54
N SER A 468 -19.41 -21.48 12.64
CA SER A 468 -18.42 -20.85 11.76
C SER A 468 -17.93 -19.50 12.30
N TYR A 469 -16.71 -19.11 11.93
CA TYR A 469 -16.09 -17.88 12.39
C TYR A 469 -15.48 -17.09 11.23
N ILE A 470 -15.63 -15.78 11.27
CA ILE A 470 -14.88 -14.89 10.39
C ILE A 470 -14.37 -13.66 11.15
N ASP A 471 -13.13 -13.27 10.85
CA ASP A 471 -12.54 -12.00 11.22
C ASP A 471 -11.76 -11.45 10.03
N ALA A 472 -12.39 -10.56 9.25
CA ALA A 472 -11.86 -10.18 7.95
C ALA A 472 -12.08 -8.71 7.56
N ASP A 473 -11.16 -8.18 6.75
CA ASP A 473 -11.35 -6.97 5.94
C ASP A 473 -11.88 -7.36 4.55
N ILE A 474 -13.16 -7.12 4.32
CA ILE A 474 -13.88 -7.44 3.09
C ILE A 474 -14.06 -6.16 2.27
N LYS A 475 -13.54 -6.15 1.05
CA LYS A 475 -13.76 -5.07 0.08
C LYS A 475 -14.46 -5.63 -1.15
N ALA A 476 -15.58 -5.02 -1.53
CA ALA A 476 -16.31 -5.42 -2.71
C ALA A 476 -16.84 -4.22 -3.50
N ASN A 477 -16.90 -4.36 -4.83
CA ASN A 477 -17.35 -3.30 -5.72
C ASN A 477 -18.89 -3.31 -5.90
N ASN A 478 -19.42 -4.20 -6.73
CA ASN A 478 -20.87 -4.31 -6.97
C ASN A 478 -21.44 -5.68 -6.55
N SER A 479 -20.83 -6.35 -5.57
CA SER A 479 -21.27 -7.67 -5.14
C SER A 479 -22.41 -7.60 -4.12
N LYS A 480 -23.25 -8.64 -4.09
CA LYS A 480 -24.23 -8.90 -3.04
C LYS A 480 -23.54 -9.69 -1.92
N VAL A 481 -23.06 -9.00 -0.90
CA VAL A 481 -22.20 -9.61 0.13
C VAL A 481 -22.99 -9.99 1.38
N GLY A 482 -22.78 -11.21 1.88
CA GLY A 482 -23.13 -11.58 3.25
C GLY A 482 -21.87 -11.78 4.08
N GLY A 483 -21.77 -11.14 5.25
CA GLY A 483 -20.58 -11.24 6.10
C GLY A 483 -20.21 -12.66 6.50
N LEU A 484 -21.17 -13.59 6.58
CA LEU A 484 -20.93 -15.04 6.65
C LEU A 484 -21.26 -15.72 5.31
N ILE A 485 -22.52 -15.61 4.88
CA ILE A 485 -23.03 -16.26 3.67
C ILE A 485 -23.86 -15.26 2.87
N ALA A 486 -23.66 -15.13 1.56
CA ALA A 486 -24.55 -14.26 0.77
C ALA A 486 -25.98 -14.80 0.72
N LYS A 487 -26.17 -15.96 0.09
CA LYS A 487 -27.48 -16.56 -0.13
C LYS A 487 -27.59 -17.90 0.58
N ILE A 488 -28.65 -18.06 1.37
CA ILE A 488 -29.00 -19.34 2.01
C ILE A 488 -30.33 -19.80 1.45
N ASP A 489 -30.33 -20.98 0.85
CA ASP A 489 -31.48 -21.53 0.15
C ASP A 489 -31.77 -22.93 0.69
N HIS A 490 -32.99 -23.15 1.17
CA HIS A 490 -33.48 -24.46 1.63
C HIS A 490 -34.24 -25.20 0.51
N GLY A 491 -34.52 -24.56 -0.62
CA GLY A 491 -35.33 -25.12 -1.70
C GLY A 491 -36.82 -25.12 -1.35
N VAL A 492 -37.55 -26.12 -1.83
CA VAL A 492 -39.02 -26.14 -1.80
C VAL A 492 -39.61 -27.37 -1.11
N ASN A 493 -38.83 -28.10 -0.30
CA ASN A 493 -39.33 -29.26 0.45
C ASN A 493 -39.78 -28.86 1.87
N PRO A 494 -41.07 -28.58 2.13
CA PRO A 494 -41.50 -28.06 3.43
C PRO A 494 -41.27 -29.04 4.61
N MET A 495 -41.05 -30.33 4.32
CA MET A 495 -40.89 -31.37 5.35
C MET A 495 -39.55 -31.31 6.10
N ASP A 496 -38.54 -30.66 5.52
CA ASP A 496 -37.18 -30.64 6.08
C ASP A 496 -36.64 -29.22 6.36
N VAL A 497 -37.54 -28.23 6.46
CA VAL A 497 -37.20 -26.89 6.97
C VAL A 497 -36.48 -27.04 8.31
N LYS A 498 -35.45 -26.21 8.55
CA LYS A 498 -34.55 -26.27 9.73
C LYS A 498 -33.59 -27.47 9.77
N GLN A 499 -33.87 -28.54 9.02
CA GLN A 499 -32.96 -29.69 8.90
C GLN A 499 -31.94 -29.49 7.77
N ARG A 500 -32.33 -28.77 6.71
CA ARG A 500 -31.49 -28.38 5.58
C ARG A 500 -31.48 -26.85 5.42
N GLY A 501 -30.52 -26.33 4.66
CA GLY A 501 -30.47 -24.91 4.28
C GLY A 501 -30.34 -23.98 5.48
N ARG A 502 -29.38 -24.24 6.39
CA ARG A 502 -29.24 -23.50 7.64
C ARG A 502 -27.88 -22.85 7.84
N LEU A 503 -27.87 -21.72 8.53
CA LEU A 503 -26.70 -21.04 9.09
C LEU A 503 -26.90 -20.82 10.59
N THR A 504 -26.12 -21.50 11.42
CA THR A 504 -26.28 -21.44 12.88
C THR A 504 -25.00 -21.22 13.66
N LYS A 505 -25.13 -20.62 14.85
CA LYS A 505 -24.07 -20.54 15.89
C LYS A 505 -22.76 -19.94 15.39
N SER A 506 -22.83 -18.94 14.52
CA SER A 506 -21.65 -18.40 13.86
C SER A 506 -21.35 -16.96 14.29
N VAL A 507 -20.09 -16.56 14.12
CA VAL A 507 -19.57 -15.24 14.51
C VAL A 507 -18.95 -14.56 13.32
N VAL A 508 -19.25 -13.27 13.16
CA VAL A 508 -18.68 -12.42 12.10
C VAL A 508 -18.10 -11.15 12.67
N LYS A 509 -16.82 -10.89 12.39
CA LYS A 509 -16.05 -9.73 12.83
C LYS A 509 -15.27 -9.10 11.69
N GLY A 510 -14.75 -7.90 11.95
CA GLY A 510 -13.88 -7.17 11.03
C GLY A 510 -14.60 -6.01 10.36
N THR A 511 -14.19 -5.70 9.13
CA THR A 511 -14.69 -4.57 8.34
C THR A 511 -15.22 -5.04 6.99
N MET A 512 -16.32 -4.46 6.55
CA MET A 512 -16.86 -4.66 5.20
C MET A 512 -17.02 -3.30 4.55
N THR A 513 -16.27 -3.04 3.48
CA THR A 513 -16.33 -1.77 2.74
C THR A 513 -16.82 -2.01 1.32
N LEU A 514 -17.98 -1.44 1.00
CA LEU A 514 -18.67 -1.67 -0.25
C LEU A 514 -18.72 -0.40 -1.10
N LYS A 515 -18.30 -0.48 -2.35
CA LYS A 515 -18.43 0.67 -3.27
C LYS A 515 -19.90 0.92 -3.61
N ASN A 516 -20.64 -0.15 -3.91
CA ASN A 516 -22.09 -0.12 -4.09
C ASN A 516 -22.76 -0.91 -2.96
N HIS A 517 -23.92 -0.43 -2.49
CA HIS A 517 -24.66 -1.10 -1.41
C HIS A 517 -24.95 -2.57 -1.70
N GLY A 518 -25.34 -2.86 -2.95
CA GLY A 518 -25.46 -4.24 -3.45
C GLY A 518 -26.43 -5.13 -2.66
N GLN A 519 -27.36 -4.55 -1.89
CA GLN A 519 -28.19 -5.29 -0.92
C GLN A 519 -27.36 -6.16 0.04
N SER A 520 -26.19 -5.68 0.45
CA SER A 520 -25.27 -6.47 1.28
C SER A 520 -25.60 -6.33 2.76
N GLY A 521 -25.32 -7.38 3.54
CA GLY A 521 -25.58 -7.42 4.98
C GLY A 521 -24.41 -8.00 5.77
N GLY A 522 -24.22 -7.48 6.99
CA GLY A 522 -23.14 -7.91 7.88
C GLY A 522 -23.17 -9.39 8.28
N VAL A 523 -24.29 -10.10 8.07
CA VAL A 523 -24.40 -11.56 8.27
C VAL A 523 -24.77 -12.25 6.97
N ILE A 524 -25.86 -11.83 6.34
CA ILE A 524 -26.34 -12.41 5.07
C ILE A 524 -26.83 -11.33 4.10
N HIS A 525 -26.79 -11.63 2.81
CA HIS A 525 -27.52 -10.86 1.80
C HIS A 525 -29.01 -11.28 1.82
N ASP A 526 -29.32 -12.57 1.60
CA ASP A 526 -30.69 -13.06 1.48
C ASP A 526 -30.84 -14.53 1.93
N ASN A 527 -32.04 -14.93 2.35
CA ASN A 527 -32.36 -16.30 2.77
C ASN A 527 -33.51 -16.95 1.99
N TYR A 528 -33.73 -16.50 0.75
CA TYR A 528 -34.68 -17.16 -0.14
C TYR A 528 -34.08 -18.42 -0.79
N ASN A 529 -34.80 -19.55 -0.87
CA ASN A 529 -36.11 -19.82 -0.26
C ASN A 529 -35.96 -20.48 1.11
N TRP A 530 -36.79 -20.13 2.10
CA TRP A 530 -36.89 -20.81 3.42
C TRP A 530 -35.56 -21.03 4.19
N GLY A 531 -34.53 -20.25 3.91
CA GLY A 531 -33.20 -20.41 4.53
C GLY A 531 -33.23 -20.10 6.02
N TRP A 532 -32.83 -21.07 6.86
CA TRP A 532 -32.89 -20.95 8.32
C TRP A 532 -31.61 -20.32 8.89
N VAL A 533 -31.71 -19.09 9.39
CA VAL A 533 -30.57 -18.34 9.93
C VAL A 533 -30.81 -18.08 11.40
N GLU A 534 -30.06 -18.75 12.28
CA GLU A 534 -30.36 -18.73 13.71
C GLU A 534 -29.14 -18.67 14.63
N ASN A 535 -29.22 -17.90 15.71
CA ASN A 535 -28.19 -17.80 16.75
C ASN A 535 -26.82 -17.37 16.20
N ASN A 536 -26.76 -16.33 15.38
CA ASN A 536 -25.51 -15.76 14.88
C ASN A 536 -25.21 -14.41 15.57
N VAL A 537 -23.92 -14.12 15.78
CA VAL A 537 -23.45 -12.88 16.43
C VAL A 537 -22.60 -12.08 15.43
N SER A 538 -23.00 -10.83 15.18
CA SER A 538 -22.23 -9.90 14.35
C SER A 538 -21.55 -8.82 15.18
N MET A 539 -20.25 -8.66 14.94
CA MET A 539 -19.39 -7.56 15.37
C MET A 539 -18.83 -6.81 14.14
N MET A 540 -19.42 -7.05 12.95
CA MET A 540 -18.94 -6.51 11.69
C MET A 540 -19.22 -5.02 11.57
N LYS A 541 -18.22 -4.26 11.12
CA LYS A 541 -18.37 -2.85 10.75
C LYS A 541 -18.63 -2.75 9.25
N VAL A 542 -19.89 -2.53 8.88
CA VAL A 542 -20.33 -2.45 7.48
C VAL A 542 -20.40 -0.99 7.04
N ASN A 543 -19.53 -0.61 6.10
CA ASN A 543 -19.52 0.67 5.43
C ASN A 543 -20.28 0.53 4.10
N ASN A 544 -21.37 1.31 3.95
CA ASN A 544 -22.27 1.29 2.79
C ASN A 544 -23.01 -0.05 2.59
N GLY A 545 -23.59 -0.59 3.67
CA GLY A 545 -24.39 -1.83 3.65
C GLY A 545 -25.22 -1.97 4.93
N GLU A 546 -26.06 -3.00 5.02
CA GLU A 546 -26.90 -3.25 6.21
C GLU A 546 -26.10 -3.95 7.32
N ILE A 547 -26.41 -3.64 8.58
CA ILE A 547 -25.68 -4.18 9.75
C ILE A 547 -25.77 -5.72 9.87
N MET A 548 -26.85 -6.32 9.38
CA MET A 548 -27.12 -7.77 9.51
C MET A 548 -27.69 -8.39 8.24
N TYR A 549 -28.90 -7.97 7.82
CA TYR A 549 -29.64 -8.56 6.70
C TYR A 549 -29.69 -7.58 5.53
N GLY A 550 -29.15 -7.97 4.39
CA GLY A 550 -28.87 -7.05 3.27
C GLY A 550 -30.01 -6.82 2.26
N SER A 551 -30.95 -7.76 2.10
CA SER A 551 -31.98 -7.69 1.05
C SER A 551 -33.31 -7.12 1.52
N GLY A 552 -33.97 -6.36 0.65
CA GLY A 552 -35.33 -5.84 0.86
C GLY A 552 -36.42 -6.91 0.84
N SER A 553 -36.08 -8.14 0.40
CA SER A 553 -36.96 -9.30 0.50
C SER A 553 -37.47 -9.55 1.92
N VAL A 554 -36.72 -9.11 2.94
CA VAL A 554 -37.09 -9.20 4.36
C VAL A 554 -38.44 -8.53 4.67
N ASP A 555 -38.80 -7.48 3.93
CA ASP A 555 -40.03 -6.69 4.12
C ASP A 555 -41.19 -7.13 3.20
N SER A 556 -40.99 -8.12 2.32
CA SER A 556 -41.97 -8.54 1.31
C SER A 556 -43.30 -9.04 1.90
N GLY A 557 -43.30 -9.53 3.14
CA GLY A 557 -44.48 -10.14 3.77
C GLY A 557 -44.76 -11.57 3.34
N ASP A 558 -44.02 -12.09 2.36
CA ASP A 558 -44.13 -13.44 1.82
C ASP A 558 -43.60 -14.48 2.84
N PRO A 559 -44.35 -15.57 3.13
CA PRO A 559 -43.86 -16.66 3.99
C PRO A 559 -42.66 -17.41 3.42
N ASP A 560 -42.34 -17.25 2.12
CA ASP A 560 -41.19 -17.87 1.46
C ASP A 560 -39.89 -17.10 1.67
N PHE A 561 -39.99 -15.82 2.02
CA PHE A 561 -38.86 -14.93 2.21
C PHE A 561 -38.68 -14.50 3.68
N GLY A 562 -37.44 -14.18 4.02
CA GLY A 562 -37.14 -13.13 4.98
C GLY A 562 -37.18 -13.54 6.45
N PHE A 563 -37.74 -12.64 7.27
CA PHE A 563 -37.49 -12.58 8.72
C PHE A 563 -38.09 -13.73 9.53
N HIS A 564 -39.06 -14.49 8.97
CA HIS A 564 -39.63 -15.64 9.67
C HIS A 564 -38.58 -16.74 9.92
N TYR A 565 -37.58 -16.86 9.06
CA TYR A 565 -36.49 -17.84 9.21
C TYR A 565 -35.20 -17.20 9.72
N PHE A 566 -35.24 -15.93 10.17
CA PHE A 566 -34.10 -15.20 10.73
C PHE A 566 -34.31 -14.99 12.23
N LYS A 567 -33.82 -15.92 13.07
CA LYS A 567 -34.18 -16.02 14.51
C LYS A 567 -32.97 -15.86 15.43
N ASN A 568 -33.14 -15.16 16.55
CA ASN A 568 -32.09 -15.02 17.58
C ASN A 568 -30.71 -14.53 17.08
N ASN A 569 -30.64 -13.92 15.90
CA ASN A 569 -29.42 -13.28 15.43
C ASN A 569 -29.29 -11.92 16.11
N VAL A 570 -28.08 -11.58 16.53
CA VAL A 570 -27.81 -10.33 17.26
C VAL A 570 -26.57 -9.65 16.71
N TYR A 571 -26.53 -8.33 16.83
CA TYR A 571 -25.32 -7.55 16.64
C TYR A 571 -24.82 -7.03 17.99
N VAL A 572 -23.53 -6.76 18.10
CA VAL A 572 -22.94 -6.19 19.31
C VAL A 572 -22.99 -4.67 19.22
N ARG A 573 -23.70 -4.04 20.15
CA ARG A 573 -23.80 -2.57 20.25
C ARG A 573 -22.42 -1.95 20.42
N ASP A 574 -22.22 -0.78 19.83
CA ASP A 574 -20.97 0.00 19.87
C ASP A 574 -19.75 -0.67 19.21
N VAL A 575 -19.90 -1.88 18.70
CA VAL A 575 -18.85 -2.63 17.97
C VAL A 575 -19.24 -2.81 16.51
N ALA A 576 -20.43 -3.35 16.26
CA ALA A 576 -20.97 -3.50 14.91
C ALA A 576 -21.54 -2.17 14.40
N SER A 577 -21.45 -1.95 13.09
CA SER A 577 -22.02 -0.77 12.43
C SER A 577 -22.58 -1.14 11.06
N GLY A 578 -23.54 -0.33 10.57
CA GLY A 578 -24.18 -0.51 9.28
C GLY A 578 -25.57 0.12 9.27
N ASN A 579 -26.19 0.14 8.10
CA ASN A 579 -27.55 0.64 7.94
C ASN A 579 -28.57 -0.31 8.59
N VAL A 580 -29.73 0.27 8.95
CA VAL A 580 -30.92 -0.48 9.35
C VAL A 580 -32.12 0.08 8.60
N SER A 581 -32.14 -0.19 7.30
CA SER A 581 -33.08 0.46 6.37
C SER A 581 -34.44 -0.25 6.33
N TYR A 582 -34.46 -1.58 6.50
CA TYR A 582 -35.68 -2.39 6.37
C TYR A 582 -36.53 -2.42 7.65
N LYS A 583 -37.85 -2.41 7.50
CA LYS A 583 -38.82 -2.34 8.60
C LYS A 583 -38.69 -3.53 9.54
N ARG A 584 -38.55 -4.75 9.00
CA ARG A 584 -38.40 -5.97 9.81
C ARG A 584 -37.00 -6.08 10.43
N SER A 585 -35.95 -5.60 9.75
CA SER A 585 -34.59 -5.60 10.30
C SER A 585 -34.44 -4.75 11.57
N LYS A 586 -35.30 -3.75 11.79
CA LYS A 586 -35.34 -2.98 13.05
C LYS A 586 -35.71 -3.82 14.28
N GLN A 587 -36.25 -5.02 14.10
CA GLN A 587 -36.58 -5.94 15.19
C GLN A 587 -35.37 -6.76 15.66
N ILE A 588 -34.25 -6.72 14.94
CA ILE A 588 -33.02 -7.42 15.32
C ILE A 588 -32.46 -6.74 16.58
N GLN A 589 -32.26 -7.53 17.63
CA GLN A 589 -31.78 -7.04 18.90
C GLN A 589 -30.27 -6.83 18.86
N GLY A 590 -29.82 -5.63 19.23
CA GLY A 590 -28.45 -5.41 19.65
C GLY A 590 -28.23 -5.96 21.06
N VAL A 591 -27.07 -6.50 21.35
CA VAL A 591 -26.63 -6.95 22.69
C VAL A 591 -25.34 -6.25 23.10
N ASP A 592 -25.01 -6.25 24.38
CA ASP A 592 -23.68 -5.81 24.83
C ASP A 592 -22.63 -6.90 24.62
N GLN A 593 -21.35 -6.54 24.81
CA GLN A 593 -20.22 -7.44 24.64
C GLN A 593 -20.32 -8.68 25.56
N ALA A 594 -20.74 -8.52 26.80
CA ALA A 594 -20.77 -9.61 27.78
C ALA A 594 -21.81 -10.68 27.41
N GLU A 595 -23.01 -10.28 26.99
CA GLU A 595 -24.03 -11.20 26.48
C GLU A 595 -23.61 -11.84 25.15
N ALA A 596 -22.93 -11.08 24.27
CA ALA A 596 -22.36 -11.63 23.05
C ALA A 596 -21.33 -12.74 23.35
N ASP A 597 -20.37 -12.47 24.24
CA ASP A 597 -19.33 -13.43 24.62
C ASP A 597 -19.93 -14.69 25.27
N LYS A 598 -20.97 -14.53 26.12
CA LYS A 598 -21.71 -15.66 26.69
C LYS A 598 -22.36 -16.53 25.61
N ARG A 599 -22.96 -15.93 24.58
CA ARG A 599 -23.53 -16.68 23.44
C ARG A 599 -22.43 -17.40 22.65
N ILE A 600 -21.37 -16.68 22.30
CA ILE A 600 -20.25 -17.20 21.53
C ILE A 600 -19.62 -18.41 22.23
N ALA A 601 -19.49 -18.38 23.57
CA ALA A 601 -18.98 -19.51 24.35
C ALA A 601 -19.82 -20.79 24.17
N THR A 602 -21.12 -20.69 23.86
CA THR A 602 -22.00 -21.85 23.61
C THR A 602 -21.93 -22.39 22.18
N PHE A 603 -21.28 -21.67 21.26
CA PHE A 603 -21.20 -22.04 19.86
C PHE A 603 -20.16 -23.13 19.59
N ASN A 604 -19.27 -23.42 20.54
CA ASN A 604 -18.22 -24.44 20.41
C ASN A 604 -17.34 -24.26 19.17
N ILE A 605 -17.09 -23.00 18.79
CA ILE A 605 -16.12 -22.66 17.76
C ILE A 605 -14.72 -22.85 18.34
N THR A 606 -13.93 -23.68 17.68
CA THR A 606 -12.51 -23.92 18.02
C THR A 606 -11.58 -23.62 16.85
N ALA A 607 -12.09 -23.57 15.62
CA ALA A 607 -11.26 -23.39 14.43
C ALA A 607 -10.55 -22.04 14.37
N ASP A 608 -11.10 -21.00 14.98
CA ASP A 608 -10.43 -19.69 15.10
C ASP A 608 -9.14 -19.77 15.93
N LYS A 609 -9.07 -20.74 16.86
CA LYS A 609 -7.97 -20.91 17.83
C LYS A 609 -6.89 -21.87 17.38
N TYR A 610 -7.05 -22.56 16.24
CA TYR A 610 -5.99 -23.45 15.75
C TYR A 610 -4.72 -22.64 15.47
N GLU A 611 -3.61 -23.11 16.03
CA GLU A 611 -2.30 -22.52 15.83
C GLU A 611 -1.83 -22.77 14.40
N ILE A 612 -1.22 -21.76 13.80
CA ILE A 612 -0.56 -21.84 12.50
C ILE A 612 0.85 -21.29 12.72
N THR A 613 1.85 -22.13 12.56
CA THR A 613 3.25 -21.75 12.69
C THR A 613 3.82 -21.51 11.30
N ASP A 614 4.42 -20.34 11.07
CA ASP A 614 5.00 -20.04 9.76
C ASP A 614 6.17 -20.98 9.43
N PRO A 615 6.28 -21.47 8.18
CA PRO A 615 7.39 -22.31 7.76
C PRO A 615 8.72 -21.58 7.90
N LEU A 616 9.75 -22.26 8.40
CA LEU A 616 11.11 -21.72 8.54
C LEU A 616 11.64 -21.11 7.23
N VAL A 617 11.34 -21.75 6.10
CA VAL A 617 11.73 -21.25 4.77
C VAL A 617 11.10 -19.88 4.45
N ASN A 618 9.93 -19.53 4.99
CA ASN A 618 9.36 -18.20 4.80
C ASN A 618 10.23 -17.13 5.51
N THR A 619 10.70 -17.42 6.73
CA THR A 619 11.60 -16.54 7.48
C THR A 619 12.97 -16.43 6.82
N LEU A 620 13.58 -17.55 6.43
CA LEU A 620 14.89 -17.57 5.78
C LEU A 620 14.89 -16.84 4.43
N ASN A 621 13.78 -16.91 3.69
CA ASN A 621 13.61 -16.21 2.42
C ASN A 621 13.08 -14.78 2.57
N ASN A 622 12.85 -14.31 3.79
CA ASN A 622 12.25 -13.01 4.08
C ASN A 622 10.95 -12.76 3.27
N LEU A 623 10.08 -13.77 3.23
CA LEU A 623 8.81 -13.71 2.50
C LEU A 623 7.91 -12.65 3.14
N THR A 624 7.74 -11.51 2.46
CA THR A 624 6.85 -10.43 2.89
C THR A 624 5.64 -10.32 1.96
N THR A 625 4.51 -9.82 2.47
CA THR A 625 3.37 -9.44 1.63
C THR A 625 3.66 -8.14 0.88
N ARG A 626 2.87 -7.89 -0.18
CA ARG A 626 2.94 -6.62 -0.90
C ARG A 626 2.79 -5.45 0.08
N ASP A 627 1.74 -5.41 0.88
CA ASP A 627 1.46 -4.31 1.82
C ASP A 627 2.57 -4.02 2.83
N ASN A 628 3.48 -4.96 3.09
CA ASN A 628 4.53 -4.82 4.09
C ASN A 628 5.91 -4.55 3.49
N GLU A 629 6.06 -4.56 2.16
CA GLU A 629 7.34 -4.46 1.44
C GLU A 629 8.26 -3.33 1.94
N TYR A 630 7.71 -2.14 2.23
CA TYR A 630 8.46 -0.96 2.65
C TYR A 630 8.32 -0.59 4.13
N LYS A 631 7.36 -1.17 4.87
CA LYS A 631 6.97 -0.70 6.21
C LYS A 631 8.08 -0.73 7.25
N THR A 632 9.06 -1.62 7.06
CA THR A 632 10.22 -1.77 7.95
C THR A 632 11.45 -1.00 7.45
N THR A 633 11.32 -0.26 6.35
CA THR A 633 12.42 0.53 5.78
C THR A 633 12.56 1.85 6.54
N GLN A 634 13.79 2.31 6.72
CA GLN A 634 14.10 3.60 7.34
C GLN A 634 13.30 4.75 6.70
N ASP A 635 12.82 5.68 7.53
CA ASP A 635 12.06 6.87 7.12
C ASP A 635 10.73 6.58 6.39
N TYR A 636 10.20 5.36 6.49
CA TYR A 636 8.89 5.01 5.97
C TYR A 636 7.78 5.89 6.55
N LYS A 637 6.89 6.38 5.68
CA LYS A 637 5.67 7.11 6.02
C LYS A 637 4.47 6.42 5.40
N ALA A 638 3.47 6.07 6.22
CA ALA A 638 2.30 5.32 5.77
C ALA A 638 1.51 6.07 4.69
N GLU A 639 1.41 7.39 4.81
CA GLU A 639 0.77 8.29 3.86
C GLU A 639 1.51 8.39 2.51
N ARG A 640 2.77 7.93 2.44
CA ARG A 640 3.60 7.94 1.21
C ARG A 640 3.73 6.57 0.56
N GLU A 641 3.04 5.54 1.05
CA GLU A 641 3.10 4.17 0.49
C GLU A 641 2.92 4.15 -1.03
N GLN A 642 1.92 4.87 -1.55
CA GLN A 642 1.66 4.95 -3.00
C GLN A 642 2.83 5.58 -3.77
N ALA A 643 3.49 6.59 -3.19
CA ALA A 643 4.66 7.21 -3.78
C ALA A 643 5.82 6.23 -3.90
N TYR A 644 6.09 5.43 -2.86
CA TYR A 644 7.13 4.40 -2.89
C TYR A 644 6.87 3.37 -4.00
N ARG A 645 5.62 2.93 -4.16
CA ARG A 645 5.22 2.02 -5.26
C ARG A 645 5.41 2.63 -6.64
N ASN A 646 5.09 3.90 -6.79
CA ASN A 646 5.26 4.60 -8.06
C ASN A 646 6.74 4.76 -8.40
N ILE A 647 7.57 5.17 -7.43
CA ILE A 647 9.03 5.27 -7.61
C ILE A 647 9.65 3.91 -7.94
N GLU A 648 9.20 2.82 -7.30
CA GLU A 648 9.61 1.46 -7.67
C GLU A 648 9.30 1.13 -9.14
N LYS A 649 8.15 1.59 -9.68
CA LYS A 649 7.85 1.39 -11.10
C LYS A 649 8.79 2.16 -12.02
N LEU A 650 9.21 3.36 -11.63
CA LEU A 650 10.19 4.16 -12.37
C LEU A 650 11.60 3.55 -12.26
N GLN A 651 11.98 3.03 -11.10
CA GLN A 651 13.34 2.64 -10.76
C GLN A 651 13.36 1.28 -10.02
N PRO A 652 13.05 0.18 -10.73
CA PRO A 652 12.69 -1.11 -10.10
C PRO A 652 13.85 -1.80 -9.38
N PHE A 653 15.09 -1.52 -9.76
CA PHE A 653 16.26 -2.23 -9.23
C PHE A 653 16.87 -1.56 -8.00
N TYR A 654 16.63 -0.28 -7.73
CA TYR A 654 17.24 0.40 -6.58
C TYR A 654 16.73 -0.11 -5.23
N ASN A 655 17.60 -0.21 -4.23
CA ASN A 655 17.28 -0.66 -2.87
C ASN A 655 16.21 0.17 -2.17
N LYS A 656 15.54 -0.44 -1.18
CA LYS A 656 14.35 0.13 -0.50
C LYS A 656 14.60 1.50 0.11
N GLU A 657 15.76 1.72 0.73
CA GLU A 657 16.11 3.02 1.34
C GLU A 657 16.18 4.13 0.29
N TRP A 658 16.69 3.83 -0.92
CA TRP A 658 16.70 4.80 -2.01
C TRP A 658 15.27 5.13 -2.45
N ILE A 659 14.41 4.12 -2.62
CA ILE A 659 13.00 4.30 -3.01
C ILE A 659 12.26 5.17 -1.99
N VAL A 660 12.39 4.86 -0.70
CA VAL A 660 11.77 5.62 0.39
C VAL A 660 12.32 7.04 0.45
N ASN A 661 13.64 7.21 0.31
CA ASN A 661 14.27 8.53 0.27
C ASN A 661 13.73 9.40 -0.87
N GLN A 662 13.62 8.87 -2.09
CA GLN A 662 13.08 9.63 -3.23
C GLN A 662 11.59 9.91 -3.07
N GLY A 663 10.79 8.92 -2.63
CA GLY A 663 9.37 9.13 -2.40
C GLY A 663 9.08 10.20 -1.36
N ASN A 664 9.93 10.32 -0.32
CA ASN A 664 9.83 11.35 0.71
C ASN A 664 10.23 12.75 0.24
N LYS A 665 10.97 12.88 -0.88
CA LYS A 665 11.35 14.16 -1.48
C LYS A 665 10.27 14.75 -2.39
N LEU A 666 9.27 13.96 -2.79
CA LEU A 666 8.18 14.43 -3.63
C LEU A 666 7.29 15.41 -2.87
N THR A 667 6.89 16.50 -3.53
CA THR A 667 5.86 17.41 -3.00
C THR A 667 4.51 16.70 -2.91
N ASP A 668 3.65 17.12 -1.98
CA ASP A 668 2.30 16.54 -1.82
C ASP A 668 1.44 16.71 -3.09
N GLU A 669 1.74 17.74 -3.88
CA GLU A 669 1.05 18.04 -5.12
C GLU A 669 1.41 17.11 -6.29
N SER A 670 2.50 16.34 -6.19
CA SER A 670 2.97 15.47 -7.27
C SER A 670 1.95 14.38 -7.62
N ASN A 671 1.74 14.15 -8.92
CA ASN A 671 0.94 13.03 -9.41
C ASN A 671 1.53 11.67 -8.97
N LEU A 672 2.85 11.57 -8.82
CA LEU A 672 3.51 10.36 -8.30
C LEU A 672 3.16 10.07 -6.84
N VAL A 673 2.61 11.05 -6.09
CA VAL A 673 2.07 10.84 -4.74
C VAL A 673 0.59 10.50 -4.80
N LYS A 674 -0.18 11.22 -5.63
CA LYS A 674 -1.65 11.16 -5.64
C LYS A 674 -2.23 10.02 -6.47
N LYS A 675 -1.56 9.60 -7.55
CA LYS A 675 -2.11 8.71 -8.58
C LYS A 675 -1.33 7.42 -8.67
N THR A 676 -2.01 6.29 -8.87
CA THR A 676 -1.34 5.01 -9.11
C THR A 676 -0.76 4.96 -10.53
N VAL A 677 0.54 4.69 -10.64
CA VAL A 677 1.22 4.47 -11.93
C VAL A 677 0.92 3.06 -12.45
N LEU A 678 0.49 2.95 -13.71
CA LEU A 678 0.32 1.68 -14.40
C LEU A 678 1.60 1.27 -15.11
N SER A 679 2.13 2.14 -15.97
CA SER A 679 3.32 1.90 -16.79
C SER A 679 4.16 3.14 -16.97
N VAL A 680 5.45 2.93 -17.25
CA VAL A 680 6.41 3.97 -17.61
C VAL A 680 7.09 3.54 -18.91
N THR A 681 7.10 4.41 -19.91
CA THR A 681 7.66 4.13 -21.23
C THR A 681 8.68 5.19 -21.60
N GLY A 682 9.85 4.76 -22.07
CA GLY A 682 10.89 5.67 -22.58
C GLY A 682 10.49 6.30 -23.91
N MET A 683 10.91 7.54 -24.13
CA MET A 683 10.65 8.29 -25.36
C MET A 683 11.88 9.02 -25.87
N LYS A 684 11.97 9.16 -27.19
CA LYS A 684 12.94 10.02 -27.85
C LYS A 684 12.29 10.72 -29.02
N ALA A 685 12.39 12.05 -29.07
CA ALA A 685 11.80 12.88 -30.14
C ALA A 685 10.31 12.56 -30.40
N GLY A 686 9.54 12.32 -29.34
CA GLY A 686 8.11 12.02 -29.41
C GLY A 686 7.76 10.58 -29.82
N GLN A 687 8.74 9.71 -30.04
CA GLN A 687 8.54 8.29 -30.35
C GLN A 687 8.84 7.41 -29.13
N PHE A 688 8.11 6.31 -28.97
CA PHE A 688 8.41 5.33 -27.93
C PHE A 688 9.71 4.59 -28.23
N VAL A 689 10.54 4.45 -27.21
CA VAL A 689 11.76 3.65 -27.24
C VAL A 689 11.47 2.32 -26.55
N THR A 690 11.77 1.22 -27.25
CA THR A 690 11.52 -0.15 -26.77
C THR A 690 12.79 -1.01 -26.73
N ASP A 691 13.92 -0.42 -27.10
CA ASP A 691 15.26 -1.01 -27.05
C ASP A 691 16.11 -0.30 -25.97
N LEU A 692 17.43 -0.49 -26.02
CA LEU A 692 18.38 0.11 -25.07
C LEU A 692 18.92 1.49 -25.53
N SER A 693 18.28 2.11 -26.52
CA SER A 693 18.66 3.46 -26.96
C SER A 693 18.36 4.50 -25.88
N ASP A 694 19.11 5.61 -25.91
CA ASP A 694 18.86 6.72 -24.99
C ASP A 694 17.46 7.30 -25.17
N ILE A 695 16.95 7.92 -24.12
CA ILE A 695 15.65 8.59 -24.06
C ILE A 695 15.82 10.04 -23.63
N ASP A 696 14.98 10.94 -24.13
CA ASP A 696 14.92 12.35 -23.69
C ASP A 696 13.76 12.60 -22.72
N LYS A 697 12.79 11.68 -22.68
CA LYS A 697 11.59 11.75 -21.85
C LYS A 697 11.15 10.36 -21.40
N ILE A 698 10.37 10.34 -20.33
CA ILE A 698 9.52 9.21 -19.97
C ILE A 698 8.06 9.64 -20.02
N MET A 699 7.19 8.74 -20.48
CA MET A 699 5.74 8.88 -20.35
C MET A 699 5.25 7.99 -19.22
N VAL A 700 4.62 8.60 -18.23
CA VAL A 700 3.98 7.94 -17.10
C VAL A 700 2.49 7.81 -17.39
N HIS A 701 1.97 6.58 -17.40
CA HIS A 701 0.53 6.32 -17.54
C HIS A 701 -0.07 5.99 -16.17
N TYR A 702 -1.15 6.67 -15.81
CA TYR A 702 -1.83 6.51 -14.53
C TYR A 702 -3.09 5.64 -14.63
N ALA A 703 -3.51 5.08 -13.50
CA ALA A 703 -4.68 4.21 -13.40
C ALA A 703 -6.01 4.91 -13.71
N ASP A 704 -6.06 6.24 -13.61
CA ASP A 704 -7.20 7.08 -13.98
C ASP A 704 -7.27 7.39 -15.49
N GLY A 705 -6.33 6.84 -16.29
CA GLY A 705 -6.24 7.05 -17.73
C GLY A 705 -5.45 8.29 -18.14
N THR A 706 -5.02 9.12 -17.19
CA THR A 706 -4.19 10.30 -17.47
C THR A 706 -2.74 9.93 -17.76
N LYS A 707 -2.01 10.85 -18.41
CA LYS A 707 -0.61 10.69 -18.79
C LYS A 707 0.19 11.93 -18.43
N GLU A 708 1.47 11.73 -18.14
CA GLU A 708 2.42 12.80 -17.86
C GLU A 708 3.75 12.49 -18.52
N GLU A 709 4.32 13.48 -19.22
CA GLU A 709 5.66 13.39 -19.79
C GLU A 709 6.65 14.08 -18.86
N LEU A 710 7.70 13.38 -18.47
CA LEU A 710 8.78 13.92 -17.65
C LEU A 710 10.08 13.90 -18.46
N THR A 711 10.79 15.03 -18.46
CA THR A 711 12.09 15.15 -19.13
C THR A 711 13.14 14.33 -18.39
N VAL A 712 13.97 13.62 -19.16
CA VAL A 712 15.16 12.93 -18.66
C VAL A 712 16.36 13.82 -18.94
N THR A 713 17.00 14.31 -17.89
CA THR A 713 18.28 15.02 -17.97
C THR A 713 19.39 14.09 -17.53
N GLU A 714 20.46 13.98 -18.32
CA GLU A 714 21.65 13.24 -17.90
C GLU A 714 22.33 13.96 -16.73
N GLU A 715 22.11 13.46 -15.50
CA GLU A 715 23.03 13.68 -14.39
C GLU A 715 23.67 12.33 -14.04
N LEU A 716 24.95 12.18 -14.42
CA LEU A 716 25.87 11.09 -14.09
C LEU A 716 25.51 9.69 -14.63
N THR A 717 26.24 9.29 -15.68
CA THR A 717 26.35 7.92 -16.18
C THR A 717 26.98 6.99 -15.13
N VAL A 718 26.17 6.14 -14.48
CA VAL A 718 26.68 4.93 -13.84
C VAL A 718 26.88 3.91 -14.96
N THR A 719 28.08 3.84 -15.52
CA THR A 719 28.50 2.72 -16.34
C THR A 719 28.60 1.51 -15.41
N ALA A 720 27.58 0.66 -15.39
CA ALA A 720 27.76 -0.71 -14.94
C ALA A 720 28.90 -1.28 -15.79
N LYS A 721 30.05 -1.58 -15.16
CA LYS A 721 31.15 -2.26 -15.85
C LYS A 721 30.63 -3.63 -16.31
N THR A 722 30.27 -3.70 -17.57
CA THR A 722 29.85 -4.93 -18.24
C THR A 722 31.09 -5.75 -18.59
N ASP A 723 31.57 -6.54 -17.62
CA ASP A 723 32.43 -7.70 -17.92
C ASP A 723 31.58 -8.90 -18.41
N SER A 724 30.65 -8.64 -19.34
CA SER A 724 29.94 -9.70 -20.06
C SER A 724 29.99 -9.42 -21.54
N LYS A 725 30.87 -10.16 -22.23
CA LYS A 725 30.88 -10.27 -23.68
C LYS A 725 29.69 -11.10 -24.15
N VAL A 726 28.49 -10.55 -24.04
CA VAL A 726 27.38 -10.94 -24.89
C VAL A 726 26.86 -9.65 -25.50
N ALA A 727 27.25 -9.43 -26.76
CA ALA A 727 26.70 -8.37 -27.58
C ALA A 727 25.17 -8.49 -27.55
N GLN A 728 24.49 -7.44 -27.10
CA GLN A 728 23.05 -7.31 -27.25
C GLN A 728 22.79 -5.99 -27.96
N VAL A 729 22.14 -6.15 -29.11
CA VAL A 729 21.66 -5.14 -30.07
C VAL A 729 20.50 -4.37 -29.48
#